data_AF-A0A5B8BVC8-F1
#
_entry.id   AF-A0A5B8BVC8-F1
#
_cell.length_a   1.000
_cell.length_b   1.000
_cell.length_c   1.000
_cell.angle_alpha   90.00
_cell.angle_beta   90.00
_cell.angle_gamma   90.00
#
_symmetry.space_group_name_H-M   'P 1'
#
loop_
_entity.id
_entity.type
_entity.pdbx_description
1 polymer ?
#
loop_
_entity_poly.entity_id
_entity_poly.type
_entity_poly.pdbx_seq_one_letter_code
_entity_poly.pdbx_strand_id
1 'polypeptide(L)'
;MPDTLSFTPEDDPESVTAMFDPYSAWSLRYALEFDLTATEDRDDPQDFRYMFTVDTMQAGDIEDLPEPFRMEGDTDVVLLTRSVNIDGNTESAQGTFQSIAPFDPEKNNFSLLAPAEGGKRQLAAPPDMDEAGELAEAEAEEAEDEARTASRDTLRFRAPLRKVSLPTGTQWVMEYTAQGLPEATATIVGVIDDGINPAHSAFHDASGGTRVDFAWVQDAAAPTGPTTVPFGRELTKAEIDAELAAGPKPEVDRLAALGLGDFTRAGVHTVAQRLSHGTHVASLAAGDGPDHLRLLTVQLPAAVTMATSGAFMSPFVLAGAAHILDRAWLMSLAEGFPIPVVINFSYSLSGGPHNGLHFLERAIDTLVQAHIERLARQFPTKPGRAEVEVVLPSGNRLLARGHAEVTGGAAGRTSKTALTLPWRVQPGDESSNFLELWMPRNAAGVELWLTPPGGTPTRVTGLNAAQAVVIHEAADPTAVIGRISLDRQKGQKALDGIARKKRVLIALAPSCMPAAVARPGAPSGLWTVELRARISEGERIEAWIQRDDAPLGYRRQGRQSYFDDPAYQRWDAMGGVAVYDSGSSVVKREGSLNGIATGRASKVVGPSTTRDERLAKGFAALGDLPGAPGYAPLAGHPPRAAAPYAAAATAPMRKPDHSAEGDRSAVCPGVIGAGAASGSRMPMNGSSVAAPQYARYLANTYLGLAPPGPALWPAANETQHVARLGARALPPQPGSVAGQR
;
A
#
# COMPACT_ATOMS: atom_id res chain seq x y z
N MET A 1 -7.77 -10.64 40.07
CA MET A 1 -7.35 -11.45 38.91
C MET A 1 -5.83 -11.50 38.94
N PRO A 2 -5.13 -12.52 38.40
CA PRO A 2 -3.67 -12.44 38.34
C PRO A 2 -3.27 -11.19 37.53
N ASP A 3 -2.33 -10.40 38.04
CA ASP A 3 -1.91 -9.12 37.45
C ASP A 3 -1.16 -9.29 36.10
N THR A 4 -0.85 -10.53 35.73
CA THR A 4 -0.20 -10.90 34.46
C THR A 4 -1.01 -12.02 33.81
N LEU A 5 -1.40 -11.81 32.56
CA LEU A 5 -2.07 -12.81 31.72
C LEU A 5 -1.03 -13.41 30.76
N SER A 6 -0.87 -14.72 30.81
CA SER A 6 -0.09 -15.51 29.85
C SER A 6 -1.03 -16.24 28.91
N PHE A 7 -0.79 -16.14 27.61
CA PHE A 7 -1.64 -16.69 26.58
C PHE A 7 -0.81 -17.53 25.58
N THR A 8 -1.19 -18.79 25.36
CA THR A 8 -0.70 -19.60 24.24
C THR A 8 -1.78 -19.70 23.15
N PRO A 9 -1.43 -19.92 21.86
CA PRO A 9 -2.43 -20.10 20.79
C PRO A 9 -3.45 -21.23 21.05
N GLU A 10 -3.13 -22.15 21.96
CA GLU A 10 -3.95 -23.29 22.35
C GLU A 10 -4.99 -22.92 23.44
N ASP A 11 -4.76 -21.82 24.19
CA ASP A 11 -5.62 -21.34 25.28
C ASP A 11 -6.84 -20.51 24.78
N ASP A 12 -6.88 -20.17 23.49
CA ASP A 12 -8.02 -19.56 22.77
C ASP A 12 -8.37 -20.45 21.58
N PRO A 13 -9.17 -21.52 21.76
CA PRO A 13 -9.63 -22.34 20.64
C PRO A 13 -10.49 -21.53 19.65
N GLU A 14 -10.98 -20.35 20.04
CA GLU A 14 -11.66 -19.37 19.19
C GLU A 14 -10.73 -18.32 18.57
N SER A 15 -9.40 -18.43 18.72
CA SER A 15 -8.42 -17.51 18.13
C SER A 15 -8.77 -17.32 16.66
N VAL A 16 -9.33 -16.16 16.30
CA VAL A 16 -10.04 -15.85 15.05
C VAL A 16 -9.96 -16.94 13.96
N THR A 17 -10.76 -18.01 14.05
CA THR A 17 -10.83 -19.04 13.00
C THR A 17 -11.44 -18.47 11.74
N ALA A 18 -10.78 -18.52 10.58
CA ALA A 18 -11.56 -18.44 9.35
C ALA A 18 -10.93 -18.81 8.02
N MET A 19 -11.89 -19.05 7.13
CA MET A 19 -11.79 -19.16 5.70
C MET A 19 -11.68 -17.78 5.07
N PHE A 20 -10.59 -17.55 4.37
CA PHE A 20 -10.53 -16.48 3.38
C PHE A 20 -11.32 -16.93 2.14
N ASP A 21 -12.56 -16.47 2.04
CA ASP A 21 -13.17 -16.27 0.73
C ASP A 21 -12.84 -14.82 0.36
N PRO A 22 -12.04 -14.56 -0.69
CA PRO A 22 -11.85 -13.21 -1.17
C PRO A 22 -13.18 -12.57 -1.58
N TYR A 23 -14.36 -13.18 -1.45
CA TYR A 23 -15.65 -12.65 -1.90
C TYR A 23 -16.83 -12.86 -0.94
N SER A 24 -16.63 -13.30 0.31
CA SER A 24 -17.66 -13.28 1.36
C SER A 24 -17.10 -12.93 2.74
N ALA A 25 -18.00 -12.53 3.65
CA ALA A 25 -17.66 -11.98 4.96
C ALA A 25 -17.28 -13.07 5.97
N TRP A 26 -16.27 -12.75 6.78
CA TRP A 26 -15.91 -13.27 8.12
C TRP A 26 -14.62 -14.10 8.27
N SER A 27 -13.65 -13.39 8.91
CA SER A 27 -12.51 -13.80 9.76
C SER A 27 -11.18 -14.27 9.10
N LEU A 28 -10.08 -14.31 9.87
CA LEU A 28 -8.72 -14.68 9.42
C LEU A 28 -7.90 -15.30 10.59
N ARG A 29 -7.32 -16.51 10.43
CA ARG A 29 -6.16 -16.97 11.22
C ARG A 29 -4.89 -16.77 10.40
N TYR A 30 -3.83 -16.22 11.00
CA TYR A 30 -2.48 -16.34 10.44
C TYR A 30 -1.84 -17.65 10.90
N ALA A 31 -1.71 -18.62 9.99
CA ALA A 31 -0.67 -19.64 10.08
C ALA A 31 0.32 -19.34 8.96
N LEU A 32 1.48 -18.79 9.32
CA LEU A 32 2.61 -18.64 8.41
C LEU A 32 3.57 -19.80 8.72
N GLU A 33 3.52 -20.87 7.93
CA GLU A 33 4.48 -21.96 8.02
C GLU A 33 5.65 -21.70 7.08
N PHE A 34 6.86 -21.82 7.65
CA PHE A 34 8.13 -21.63 6.99
C PHE A 34 8.77 -22.98 6.71
N ASP A 35 9.01 -23.31 5.44
CA ASP A 35 9.89 -24.43 5.13
C ASP A 35 11.35 -23.95 5.08
N LEU A 36 12.16 -24.46 6.02
CA LEU A 36 13.57 -24.15 6.18
C LEU A 36 14.51 -25.22 5.58
N THR A 37 13.96 -26.29 4.98
CA THR A 37 14.70 -27.53 4.69
C THR A 37 15.63 -27.47 3.46
N ALA A 38 15.61 -26.39 2.67
CA ALA A 38 16.44 -26.23 1.46
C ALA A 38 17.34 -24.97 1.46
N THR A 39 17.90 -24.58 2.62
CA THR A 39 18.71 -23.35 2.72
C THR A 39 20.21 -23.61 2.51
N GLU A 40 20.76 -23.25 1.35
CA GLU A 40 22.18 -22.89 1.26
C GLU A 40 22.41 -21.58 2.05
N ASP A 41 23.39 -21.56 2.94
CA ASP A 41 23.82 -20.35 3.66
C ASP A 41 24.37 -19.31 2.67
N ARG A 42 23.55 -18.33 2.29
CA ARG A 42 24.05 -17.13 1.61
C ARG A 42 23.43 -15.88 2.24
N ASP A 43 24.23 -15.21 3.06
CA ASP A 43 23.98 -13.86 3.59
C ASP A 43 24.15 -12.76 2.50
N ASP A 44 24.02 -13.09 1.22
CA ASP A 44 24.21 -12.12 0.13
C ASP A 44 22.99 -11.19 0.02
N PRO A 45 23.17 -9.85 0.10
CA PRO A 45 22.13 -8.85 -0.10
C PRO A 45 21.32 -8.98 -1.40
N GLN A 46 21.80 -9.73 -2.39
CA GLN A 46 21.14 -9.92 -3.68
C GLN A 46 20.31 -11.22 -3.76
N ASP A 47 20.43 -12.12 -2.77
CA ASP A 47 19.78 -13.43 -2.76
C ASP A 47 18.65 -13.48 -1.71
N PHE A 48 17.57 -12.71 -1.95
CA PHE A 48 16.34 -12.80 -1.16
C PHE A 48 15.54 -14.05 -1.58
N ARG A 49 15.57 -15.13 -0.79
CA ARG A 49 14.82 -16.36 -1.12
C ARG A 49 14.12 -16.98 0.09
N TYR A 50 12.89 -16.53 0.38
CA TYR A 50 11.95 -17.30 1.21
C TYR A 50 10.54 -17.18 0.64
N MET A 51 9.84 -18.31 0.53
CA MET A 51 8.43 -18.35 0.16
C MET A 51 7.58 -18.35 1.43
N PHE A 52 6.58 -17.48 1.45
CA PHE A 52 5.55 -17.44 2.48
C PHE A 52 4.28 -17.96 1.81
N THR A 53 3.67 -18.97 2.42
CA THR A 53 2.33 -19.41 2.01
C THR A 53 1.34 -18.68 2.91
N VAL A 54 0.52 -17.80 2.33
CA VAL A 54 -0.70 -17.34 2.98
C VAL A 54 -1.80 -18.29 2.48
N ASP A 55 -2.35 -19.06 3.41
CA ASP A 55 -3.17 -20.22 3.06
C ASP A 55 -4.63 -19.84 2.85
N THR A 56 -5.09 -20.00 1.62
CA THR A 56 -6.45 -19.69 1.17
C THR A 56 -6.71 -20.67 0.01
N MET A 57 -7.38 -21.82 0.20
CA MET A 57 -7.36 -22.99 -0.74
C MET A 57 -7.71 -22.73 -2.25
N GLN A 58 -7.60 -23.70 -3.16
CA GLN A 58 -7.25 -23.66 -4.61
C GLN A 58 -8.31 -23.33 -5.72
N ALA A 59 -8.02 -23.20 -7.05
CA ALA A 59 -6.82 -22.98 -7.92
C ALA A 59 -7.23 -22.73 -9.41
N GLY A 60 -6.28 -22.20 -10.20
CA GLY A 60 -6.22 -22.18 -11.69
C GLY A 60 -5.72 -20.83 -12.22
N ASP A 61 -4.54 -20.65 -12.82
CA ASP A 61 -3.40 -21.53 -13.13
C ASP A 61 -2.08 -20.82 -12.75
N ILE A 62 -1.20 -21.56 -12.08
CA ILE A 62 0.25 -21.30 -12.02
C ILE A 62 0.89 -22.51 -12.70
N GLU A 63 0.88 -22.51 -14.02
CA GLU A 63 1.92 -23.15 -14.82
C GLU A 63 2.55 -22.00 -15.63
N ASP A 64 3.89 -22.00 -15.73
CA ASP A 64 4.77 -20.89 -16.11
C ASP A 64 5.11 -19.82 -15.06
N LEU A 65 5.72 -20.27 -13.96
CA LEU A 65 6.86 -19.53 -13.43
C LEU A 65 8.02 -19.65 -14.44
N PRO A 66 8.58 -18.57 -15.00
CA PRO A 66 9.79 -18.67 -15.80
C PRO A 66 10.95 -19.22 -14.93
N GLU A 67 11.87 -19.97 -15.54
CA GLU A 67 13.21 -20.16 -14.98
C GLU A 67 13.92 -18.80 -14.92
N PRO A 68 14.22 -18.29 -13.71
CA PRO A 68 15.56 -17.73 -13.55
C PRO A 68 16.19 -18.07 -12.19
N PHE A 69 16.08 -19.28 -11.64
CA PHE A 69 16.79 -19.64 -10.39
C PHE A 69 17.16 -21.13 -10.24
N ARG A 70 17.61 -21.81 -11.31
CA ARG A 70 18.30 -23.11 -11.16
C ARG A 70 19.81 -22.88 -11.00
N MET A 71 20.32 -23.11 -9.79
CA MET A 71 21.63 -23.77 -9.61
C MET A 71 21.35 -25.26 -9.42
N GLU A 72 22.21 -26.12 -9.96
CA GLU A 72 22.06 -27.58 -9.92
C GLU A 72 21.83 -28.09 -8.49
N GLY A 73 20.66 -28.68 -8.24
CA GLY A 73 20.26 -29.28 -6.97
C GLY A 73 18.74 -29.43 -6.91
N ASP A 74 18.25 -30.66 -6.94
CA ASP A 74 16.82 -30.99 -6.88
C ASP A 74 16.21 -30.61 -5.52
N THR A 75 15.17 -29.76 -5.49
CA THR A 75 14.15 -29.82 -4.42
C THR A 75 12.86 -29.09 -4.80
N ASP A 76 11.74 -29.83 -4.84
CA ASP A 76 10.38 -29.31 -4.78
C ASP A 76 9.93 -29.29 -3.31
N VAL A 77 9.37 -28.17 -2.84
CA VAL A 77 8.81 -28.01 -1.47
C VAL A 77 7.29 -28.01 -1.54
N VAL A 78 6.67 -28.98 -0.86
CA VAL A 78 5.22 -29.13 -0.68
C VAL A 78 4.91 -29.02 0.81
N LEU A 79 4.07 -28.05 1.22
CA LEU A 79 3.59 -27.91 2.59
C LEU A 79 2.18 -28.50 2.73
N LEU A 80 2.05 -29.39 3.71
CA LEU A 80 0.84 -30.12 4.12
C LEU A 80 0.15 -29.38 5.27
N THR A 81 -1.12 -29.02 5.11
CA THR A 81 -1.95 -28.62 6.24
C THR A 81 -2.55 -29.85 6.94
N ARG A 82 -2.47 -29.89 8.27
CA ARG A 82 -3.22 -30.84 9.09
C ARG A 82 -4.45 -30.14 9.67
N SER A 83 -5.61 -30.38 9.07
CA SER A 83 -6.90 -29.98 9.62
C SER A 83 -7.25 -30.87 10.81
N VAL A 84 -7.49 -30.29 12.00
CA VAL A 84 -8.18 -30.97 13.10
C VAL A 84 -9.58 -30.39 13.16
N ASN A 85 -10.58 -31.21 12.83
CA ASN A 85 -11.98 -30.83 12.97
C ASN A 85 -12.40 -31.03 14.44
N ILE A 86 -13.12 -30.06 15.00
CA ILE A 86 -13.64 -30.10 16.39
C ILE A 86 -14.89 -31.00 16.49
N ASP A 87 -15.33 -31.62 15.39
CA ASP A 87 -16.42 -32.61 15.40
C ASP A 87 -15.88 -34.03 15.24
N GLY A 88 -15.15 -34.52 16.26
CA GLY A 88 -15.09 -35.92 16.71
C GLY A 88 -14.76 -37.09 15.76
N ASN A 89 -14.65 -36.93 14.44
CA ASN A 89 -14.42 -38.03 13.50
C ASN A 89 -13.26 -37.72 12.55
N THR A 90 -12.28 -38.61 12.56
CA THR A 90 -11.04 -38.55 11.77
C THR A 90 -11.29 -39.11 10.37
N GLU A 91 -10.98 -38.36 9.32
CA GLU A 91 -10.72 -38.95 8.00
C GLU A 91 -9.32 -38.59 7.52
N SER A 92 -8.61 -39.61 7.06
CA SER A 92 -7.27 -39.56 6.48
C SER A 92 -7.34 -39.19 4.99
N ALA A 93 -6.64 -38.14 4.56
CA ALA A 93 -6.46 -37.85 3.13
C ALA A 93 -4.99 -38.10 2.72
N GLN A 94 -4.79 -39.05 1.80
CA GLN A 94 -3.55 -39.27 1.04
C GLN A 94 -3.64 -38.48 -0.28
N GLY A 95 -2.54 -37.86 -0.72
CA GLY A 95 -2.45 -37.19 -2.02
C GLY A 95 -1.13 -37.51 -2.74
N THR A 96 -1.24 -37.98 -3.97
CA THR A 96 -0.20 -38.47 -4.90
C THR A 96 0.55 -37.37 -5.66
N PHE A 97 1.84 -37.60 -5.96
CA PHE A 97 2.71 -36.75 -6.78
C PHE A 97 2.67 -37.13 -8.28
N GLN A 98 2.73 -36.15 -9.19
CA GLN A 98 3.13 -36.35 -10.60
C GLN A 98 4.31 -35.43 -10.94
N SER A 99 5.32 -35.99 -11.61
CA SER A 99 6.53 -35.30 -12.10
C SER A 99 6.34 -34.93 -13.59
N ILE A 100 6.82 -33.74 -13.98
CA ILE A 100 6.83 -33.26 -15.37
C ILE A 100 8.24 -33.42 -15.97
N ALA A 101 8.31 -33.77 -17.26
CA ALA A 101 9.50 -34.22 -18.01
C ALA A 101 10.46 -33.09 -18.47
N PRO A 102 11.75 -33.38 -18.77
CA PRO A 102 12.77 -32.37 -19.12
C PRO A 102 12.74 -31.87 -20.59
N PHE A 103 13.25 -30.65 -20.79
CA PHE A 103 13.27 -29.81 -22.01
C PHE A 103 14.39 -30.16 -23.02
N ASP A 104 14.11 -30.04 -24.33
CA ASP A 104 15.01 -30.30 -25.48
C ASP A 104 15.43 -28.98 -26.17
N PRO A 105 16.72 -28.58 -26.11
CA PRO A 105 17.21 -27.28 -26.58
C PRO A 105 17.39 -27.14 -28.10
N GLU A 106 17.22 -28.19 -28.92
CA GLU A 106 17.52 -28.11 -30.37
C GLU A 106 16.39 -27.51 -31.26
N LYS A 107 15.26 -27.04 -30.69
CA LYS A 107 14.04 -26.79 -31.50
C LYS A 107 13.48 -25.37 -31.65
N ASN A 108 14.02 -24.31 -31.04
CA ASN A 108 13.38 -22.98 -31.12
C ASN A 108 14.34 -21.82 -31.47
N ASN A 109 14.32 -21.43 -32.76
CA ASN A 109 14.50 -20.04 -33.19
C ASN A 109 13.17 -19.28 -32.99
N PHE A 110 13.16 -17.95 -32.83
CA PHE A 110 12.21 -16.97 -33.44
C PHE A 110 12.13 -15.67 -32.63
N SER A 111 12.24 -14.55 -33.34
CA SER A 111 11.90 -13.19 -32.90
C SER A 111 10.38 -12.99 -33.02
N LEU A 112 9.64 -12.62 -31.95
CA LEU A 112 8.24 -12.08 -31.92
C LEU A 112 7.67 -12.12 -30.49
N LEU A 113 6.67 -11.27 -30.16
CA LEU A 113 5.83 -11.40 -28.95
C LEU A 113 5.26 -12.82 -28.87
N ALA A 114 5.50 -13.54 -27.77
CA ALA A 114 5.12 -14.95 -27.62
C ALA A 114 4.39 -15.22 -26.28
N PRO A 115 3.44 -16.17 -26.26
CA PRO A 115 2.84 -16.68 -25.01
C PRO A 115 3.89 -17.45 -24.19
N ALA A 116 3.69 -17.50 -22.87
CA ALA A 116 4.67 -18.05 -21.93
C ALA A 116 4.95 -19.56 -22.10
N GLU A 117 4.00 -20.36 -22.59
CA GLU A 117 4.15 -21.82 -22.63
C GLU A 117 4.83 -22.31 -23.93
N GLY A 118 5.91 -23.09 -23.74
CA GLY A 118 6.70 -23.71 -24.80
C GLY A 118 5.91 -24.64 -25.71
N GLY A 119 5.35 -24.10 -26.79
CA GLY A 119 4.75 -24.86 -27.87
C GLY A 119 4.47 -23.97 -29.07
N LYS A 120 4.76 -24.44 -30.29
CA LYS A 120 4.45 -23.74 -31.55
C LYS A 120 2.94 -23.69 -31.83
N ARG A 121 2.13 -23.20 -30.89
CA ARG A 121 0.79 -22.71 -31.19
C ARG A 121 0.91 -21.22 -31.47
N GLN A 122 0.98 -20.88 -32.75
CA GLN A 122 0.52 -19.57 -33.20
C GLN A 122 -0.94 -19.49 -32.76
N LEU A 123 -1.22 -18.75 -31.67
CA LEU A 123 -2.59 -18.32 -31.40
C LEU A 123 -2.97 -17.51 -32.64
N ALA A 124 -3.89 -18.05 -33.44
CA ALA A 124 -4.50 -17.27 -34.49
C ALA A 124 -4.96 -15.96 -33.84
N ALA A 125 -4.72 -14.83 -34.52
CA ALA A 125 -5.40 -13.60 -34.10
C ALA A 125 -6.88 -13.97 -33.92
N PRO A 126 -7.51 -13.60 -32.79
CA PRO A 126 -8.94 -13.81 -32.67
C PRO A 126 -9.57 -13.24 -33.95
N PRO A 127 -10.48 -13.97 -34.61
CA PRO A 127 -11.09 -13.50 -35.83
C PRO A 127 -11.58 -12.06 -35.59
N ASP A 128 -11.46 -11.17 -36.58
CA ASP A 128 -12.04 -9.84 -36.47
C ASP A 128 -13.55 -10.02 -36.23
N MET A 129 -13.95 -9.93 -34.98
CA MET A 129 -15.33 -10.10 -34.58
C MET A 129 -16.07 -8.80 -34.86
N ASP A 130 -17.32 -8.92 -35.31
CA ASP A 130 -18.19 -7.77 -35.35
C ASP A 130 -18.59 -7.35 -33.93
N GLU A 131 -19.25 -6.20 -33.81
CA GLU A 131 -19.69 -5.67 -32.52
C GLU A 131 -20.56 -6.66 -31.74
N ALA A 132 -21.42 -7.42 -32.43
CA ALA A 132 -22.30 -8.40 -31.81
C ALA A 132 -21.49 -9.57 -31.21
N GLY A 133 -20.47 -10.05 -31.92
CA GLY A 133 -19.57 -11.09 -31.44
C GLY A 133 -18.75 -10.64 -30.23
N GLU A 134 -18.15 -9.44 -30.28
CA GLU A 134 -17.37 -8.89 -29.16
C GLU A 134 -18.23 -8.72 -27.89
N LEU A 135 -19.48 -8.25 -28.03
CA LEU A 135 -20.41 -8.10 -26.90
C LEU A 135 -20.84 -9.46 -26.34
N ALA A 136 -21.17 -10.43 -27.21
CA ALA A 136 -21.56 -11.76 -26.79
C ALA A 136 -20.44 -12.51 -26.06
N GLU A 137 -19.18 -12.33 -26.48
CA GLU A 137 -18.02 -12.88 -25.78
C GLU A 137 -17.88 -12.25 -24.38
N ALA A 138 -17.99 -10.92 -24.27
CA ALA A 138 -17.93 -10.25 -22.97
C ALA A 138 -19.05 -10.67 -22.02
N GLU A 139 -20.28 -10.87 -22.52
CA GLU A 139 -21.41 -11.40 -21.74
C GLU A 139 -21.15 -12.85 -21.29
N ALA A 140 -20.59 -13.69 -22.17
CA ALA A 140 -20.26 -15.07 -21.83
C ALA A 140 -19.14 -15.15 -20.77
N GLU A 141 -18.10 -14.32 -20.88
CA GLU A 141 -17.04 -14.20 -19.88
C GLU A 141 -17.60 -13.78 -18.51
N GLU A 142 -18.53 -12.82 -18.49
CA GLU A 142 -19.18 -12.36 -17.25
C GLU A 142 -20.03 -13.48 -16.62
N ALA A 143 -20.79 -14.21 -17.44
CA ALA A 143 -21.58 -15.35 -16.97
C ALA A 143 -20.71 -16.49 -16.41
N GLU A 144 -19.56 -16.78 -17.04
CA GLU A 144 -18.60 -17.77 -16.54
C GLU A 144 -18.04 -17.35 -15.17
N ASP A 145 -17.63 -16.08 -15.04
CA ASP A 145 -17.10 -15.53 -13.79
C ASP A 145 -18.16 -15.48 -12.68
N GLU A 146 -19.43 -15.23 -13.00
CA GLU A 146 -20.56 -15.30 -12.06
C GLU A 146 -20.87 -16.74 -11.63
N ALA A 147 -20.80 -17.69 -12.57
CA ALA A 147 -21.05 -19.10 -12.32
C ALA A 147 -19.94 -19.78 -11.51
N ARG A 148 -18.72 -19.22 -11.55
CA ARG A 148 -17.59 -19.66 -10.73
C ARG A 148 -17.91 -19.40 -9.25
N THR A 149 -18.40 -20.45 -8.59
CA THR A 149 -18.65 -20.49 -7.14
C THR A 149 -17.38 -20.07 -6.41
N ALA A 150 -17.51 -19.26 -5.35
CA ALA A 150 -16.42 -18.73 -4.52
C ALA A 150 -15.27 -19.73 -4.37
N SER A 151 -14.29 -19.64 -5.28
CA SER A 151 -13.06 -20.38 -5.17
C SER A 151 -12.23 -19.60 -4.17
N ARG A 152 -11.82 -20.28 -3.10
CA ARG A 152 -10.71 -19.81 -2.29
C ARG A 152 -9.55 -19.54 -3.30
N ASP A 153 -8.76 -18.47 -3.12
CA ASP A 153 -7.63 -18.15 -4.01
C ASP A 153 -6.34 -18.13 -3.18
N THR A 154 -5.40 -19.07 -3.36
CA THR A 154 -4.12 -19.12 -2.62
C THR A 154 -3.14 -18.09 -3.15
N LEU A 155 -2.72 -17.15 -2.30
CA LEU A 155 -1.72 -16.15 -2.68
C LEU A 155 -0.35 -16.56 -2.13
N ARG A 156 0.47 -17.16 -2.98
CA ARG A 156 1.87 -17.51 -2.67
C ARG A 156 2.76 -16.34 -3.07
N PHE A 157 3.63 -15.91 -2.17
CA PHE A 157 4.64 -14.89 -2.49
C PHE A 157 6.00 -15.29 -1.98
N ARG A 158 7.02 -14.94 -2.76
CA ARG A 158 8.38 -14.82 -2.23
C ARG A 158 8.43 -13.51 -1.45
N ALA A 159 8.70 -13.59 -0.15
CA ALA A 159 8.82 -12.39 0.67
C ALA A 159 10.31 -12.08 0.92
N PRO A 160 10.70 -10.81 0.85
CA PRO A 160 12.09 -10.39 0.98
C PRO A 160 12.51 -10.31 2.45
N LEU A 161 12.40 -11.42 3.18
CA LEU A 161 12.94 -11.55 4.53
C LEU A 161 14.27 -12.30 4.52
N ARG A 162 15.00 -12.20 5.62
CA ARG A 162 16.27 -12.91 5.82
C ARG A 162 16.04 -14.15 6.69
N LYS A 163 16.87 -15.19 6.53
CA LYS A 163 16.81 -16.40 7.37
C LYS A 163 16.78 -16.08 8.85
N VAL A 164 17.64 -15.15 9.25
CA VAL A 164 17.79 -14.74 10.65
C VAL A 164 16.53 -14.10 11.23
N SER A 165 15.61 -13.62 10.37
CA SER A 165 14.31 -13.08 10.79
C SER A 165 13.26 -14.17 11.00
N LEU A 166 13.57 -15.43 10.70
CA LEU A 166 12.66 -16.54 10.93
C LEU A 166 13.00 -17.21 12.27
N PRO A 167 12.01 -17.45 13.14
CA PRO A 167 12.25 -18.12 14.42
C PRO A 167 12.61 -19.59 14.21
N THR A 168 13.48 -20.12 15.08
CA THR A 168 13.89 -21.54 15.08
C THR A 168 12.95 -22.45 15.88
N GLY A 169 11.92 -21.90 16.54
CA GLY A 169 10.97 -22.63 17.38
C GLY A 169 9.52 -22.18 17.17
N THR A 170 8.56 -23.01 17.58
CA THR A 170 7.11 -22.82 17.35
C THR A 170 6.32 -22.39 18.59
N GLN A 171 6.98 -22.16 19.72
CA GLN A 171 6.29 -21.73 20.95
C GLN A 171 6.03 -20.23 20.94
N TRP A 172 4.73 -19.91 20.92
CA TRP A 172 4.19 -18.57 21.01
C TRP A 172 3.65 -18.34 22.43
N VAL A 173 4.28 -17.46 23.20
CA VAL A 173 3.77 -17.08 24.53
C VAL A 173 3.63 -15.58 24.55
N MET A 174 2.39 -15.12 24.69
CA MET A 174 2.09 -13.70 24.83
C MET A 174 1.81 -13.38 26.28
N GLU A 175 2.51 -12.38 26.82
CA GLU A 175 2.24 -11.85 28.15
C GLU A 175 2.03 -10.35 28.08
N TYR A 176 1.01 -9.88 28.80
CA TYR A 176 0.83 -8.47 29.09
C TYR A 176 0.45 -8.31 30.56
N THR A 177 1.17 -7.41 31.23
CA THR A 177 0.89 -7.02 32.61
C THR A 177 0.06 -5.75 32.59
N ALA A 178 -1.11 -5.80 33.24
CA ALA A 178 -2.00 -4.65 33.31
C ALA A 178 -1.27 -3.42 33.85
N GLN A 179 -1.50 -2.29 33.21
CA GLN A 179 -0.85 -1.01 33.51
C GLN A 179 -1.72 -0.13 34.40
N GLY A 180 -2.93 -0.59 34.74
CA GLY A 180 -3.89 0.17 35.54
C GLY A 180 -4.47 1.35 34.77
N LEU A 181 -4.79 1.13 33.49
CA LEU A 181 -5.25 2.19 32.61
C LEU A 181 -6.65 2.68 33.03
N PRO A 182 -6.92 3.99 32.95
CA PRO A 182 -8.24 4.53 33.26
C PRO A 182 -9.25 4.14 32.18
N GLU A 183 -10.27 3.35 32.52
CA GLU A 183 -11.31 2.86 31.60
C GLU A 183 -11.91 3.96 30.71
N ALA A 184 -12.21 5.11 31.32
CA ALA A 184 -12.87 6.22 30.63
C ALA A 184 -12.01 6.91 29.56
N THR A 185 -10.68 6.80 29.62
CA THR A 185 -9.78 7.57 28.76
C THR A 185 -8.67 6.76 28.10
N ALA A 186 -8.41 5.50 28.47
CA ALA A 186 -7.38 4.68 27.85
C ALA A 186 -7.53 4.59 26.32
N THR A 187 -6.49 4.86 25.54
CA THR A 187 -6.56 4.83 24.07
C THR A 187 -5.27 4.26 23.50
N ILE A 188 -5.38 3.47 22.44
CA ILE A 188 -4.24 2.89 21.73
C ILE A 188 -4.06 3.58 20.38
N VAL A 189 -2.83 3.98 20.06
CA VAL A 189 -2.43 4.40 18.72
C VAL A 189 -1.48 3.36 18.13
N GLY A 190 -1.92 2.73 17.06
CA GLY A 190 -1.11 1.85 16.22
C GLY A 190 -0.41 2.64 15.12
N VAL A 191 0.88 2.42 14.87
CA VAL A 191 1.59 3.02 13.75
C VAL A 191 2.28 1.94 12.93
N ILE A 192 1.91 1.82 11.65
CA ILE A 192 2.57 0.94 10.69
C ILE A 192 3.41 1.81 9.76
N ASP A 193 4.73 1.73 9.88
CA ASP A 193 5.66 2.55 9.09
C ASP A 193 7.03 1.87 8.90
N ASP A 194 8.04 2.59 8.42
CA ASP A 194 9.46 2.19 8.41
C ASP A 194 10.31 3.13 9.29
N GLY A 195 11.34 2.59 9.93
CA GLY A 195 12.31 3.36 10.70
C GLY A 195 11.74 4.01 11.96
N ILE A 196 10.98 3.26 12.76
CA ILE A 196 10.41 3.77 14.01
C ILE A 196 11.43 3.58 15.14
N ASN A 197 11.73 4.64 15.89
CA ASN A 197 12.50 4.58 17.13
C ASN A 197 11.54 4.45 18.33
N PRO A 198 11.26 3.24 18.84
CA PRO A 198 10.32 3.04 19.94
C PRO A 198 10.84 3.56 21.29
N ALA A 199 12.14 3.86 21.41
CA ALA A 199 12.75 4.43 22.61
C ALA A 199 12.85 5.97 22.57
N HIS A 200 12.34 6.60 21.51
CA HIS A 200 12.43 8.05 21.32
C HIS A 200 11.74 8.81 22.45
N SER A 201 12.34 9.92 22.90
CA SER A 201 11.85 10.68 24.06
C SER A 201 10.42 11.23 23.93
N ALA A 202 9.95 11.44 22.71
CA ALA A 202 8.55 11.83 22.43
C ALA A 202 7.52 10.75 22.86
N PHE A 203 7.97 9.52 23.07
CA PHE A 203 7.13 8.40 23.48
C PHE A 203 7.30 8.04 24.96
N HIS A 204 8.05 8.83 25.73
CA HIS A 204 8.19 8.57 27.15
C HIS A 204 6.90 8.86 27.92
N ASP A 205 6.71 8.14 29.02
CA ASP A 205 5.70 8.40 30.04
C ASP A 205 6.21 9.39 31.09
N ALA A 206 5.34 9.85 31.99
CA ALA A 206 5.68 10.82 33.02
C ALA A 206 6.75 10.33 34.02
N SER A 207 7.00 9.01 34.11
CA SER A 207 8.02 8.40 34.96
C SER A 207 9.38 8.26 34.27
N GLY A 208 9.46 8.55 32.97
CA GLY A 208 10.67 8.38 32.15
C GLY A 208 10.80 6.99 31.51
N GLY A 209 9.79 6.12 31.67
CA GLY A 209 9.64 4.89 30.88
C GLY A 209 9.00 5.16 29.52
N THR A 210 8.68 4.14 28.75
CA THR A 210 8.04 4.24 27.43
C THR A 210 6.53 4.05 27.48
N ARG A 211 5.78 4.78 26.65
CA ARG A 211 4.35 4.51 26.35
C ARG A 211 4.17 3.49 25.24
N VAL A 212 5.26 2.97 24.65
CA VAL A 212 5.23 1.90 23.64
C VAL A 212 5.12 0.55 24.35
N ASP A 213 3.96 -0.10 24.22
CA ASP A 213 3.73 -1.41 24.82
C ASP A 213 4.40 -2.52 24.00
N PHE A 214 4.27 -2.43 22.69
CA PHE A 214 4.81 -3.39 21.74
C PHE A 214 5.35 -2.69 20.49
N ALA A 215 6.53 -3.10 20.05
CA ALA A 215 7.17 -2.63 18.82
C ALA A 215 7.65 -3.81 17.98
N TRP A 216 6.92 -4.15 16.92
CA TRP A 216 7.29 -5.22 16.01
C TRP A 216 8.20 -4.72 14.88
N VAL A 217 9.41 -5.25 14.81
CA VAL A 217 10.39 -5.01 13.74
C VAL A 217 10.42 -6.24 12.83
N GLN A 218 9.73 -6.15 11.70
CA GLN A 218 9.44 -7.31 10.84
C GLN A 218 10.67 -7.93 10.18
N ASP A 219 11.76 -7.18 9.99
CA ASP A 219 13.01 -7.67 9.40
C ASP A 219 14.18 -7.75 10.38
N ALA A 220 13.92 -7.61 11.68
CA ALA A 220 14.91 -7.87 12.73
C ALA A 220 15.29 -9.35 12.77
N ALA A 221 16.41 -9.67 13.41
CA ALA A 221 16.72 -11.06 13.74
C ALA A 221 15.72 -11.57 14.78
N ALA A 222 15.13 -12.73 14.53
CA ALA A 222 14.30 -13.43 15.49
C ALA A 222 15.16 -13.85 16.69
N PRO A 223 14.64 -13.77 17.92
CA PRO A 223 15.38 -14.21 19.10
C PRO A 223 15.57 -15.74 19.09
N THR A 224 16.61 -16.23 19.75
CA THR A 224 16.99 -17.66 19.79
C THR A 224 16.12 -18.52 20.73
N GLY A 225 14.86 -18.13 20.97
CA GLY A 225 13.95 -18.72 21.96
C GLY A 225 12.48 -18.55 21.57
N PRO A 226 11.53 -18.63 22.53
CA PRO A 226 10.11 -18.37 22.25
C PRO A 226 9.92 -17.01 21.60
N THR A 227 9.02 -16.95 20.62
CA THR A 227 8.70 -15.73 19.88
C THR A 227 7.25 -15.36 20.03
N THR A 228 6.94 -14.10 19.81
CA THR A 228 5.59 -13.55 19.92
C THR A 228 4.99 -13.16 18.56
N VAL A 229 5.83 -13.18 17.51
CA VAL A 229 5.53 -12.75 16.14
C VAL A 229 6.12 -13.72 15.10
N PRO A 230 5.41 -13.98 13.98
CA PRO A 230 5.74 -15.03 13.02
C PRO A 230 7.14 -14.89 12.39
N PHE A 231 7.67 -13.67 12.36
CA PHE A 231 8.98 -13.33 11.85
C PHE A 231 9.42 -12.00 12.45
N GLY A 232 10.70 -11.68 12.34
CA GLY A 232 11.28 -10.50 12.94
C GLY A 232 11.36 -10.61 14.46
N ARG A 233 11.29 -9.47 15.14
CA ARG A 233 11.32 -9.38 16.60
C ARG A 233 10.30 -8.37 17.09
N GLU A 234 9.55 -8.72 18.12
CA GLU A 234 8.78 -7.77 18.91
C GLU A 234 9.60 -7.32 20.13
N LEU A 235 9.64 -6.02 20.36
CA LEU A 235 10.17 -5.43 21.59
C LEU A 235 9.00 -5.10 22.51
N THR A 236 9.08 -5.53 23.75
CA THR A 236 8.11 -5.25 24.80
C THR A 236 8.43 -3.95 25.53
N LYS A 237 7.42 -3.35 26.20
CA LYS A 237 7.63 -2.23 27.13
C LYS A 237 8.76 -2.50 28.13
N ALA A 238 8.80 -3.69 28.72
CA ALA A 238 9.81 -4.06 29.71
C ALA A 238 11.24 -4.02 29.13
N GLU A 239 11.44 -4.51 27.91
CA GLU A 239 12.75 -4.45 27.24
C GLU A 239 13.15 -3.01 26.91
N ILE A 240 12.21 -2.20 26.43
CA ILE A 240 12.47 -0.79 26.11
C ILE A 240 12.78 0.00 27.38
N ASP A 241 12.00 -0.20 28.45
CA ASP A 241 12.21 0.45 29.75
C ASP A 241 13.54 0.05 30.39
N ALA A 242 13.90 -1.24 30.32
CA ALA A 242 15.19 -1.72 30.81
C ALA A 242 16.36 -1.04 30.08
N GLU A 243 16.23 -0.86 28.76
CA GLU A 243 17.25 -0.18 27.96
C GLU A 243 17.30 1.33 28.22
N LEU A 244 16.16 1.98 28.50
CA LEU A 244 16.12 3.38 28.95
C LEU A 244 16.76 3.55 30.34
N ALA A 245 16.52 2.60 31.25
CA ALA A 245 17.05 2.58 32.61
C ALA A 245 18.56 2.27 32.69
N ALA A 246 19.14 1.69 31.64
CA ALA A 246 20.59 1.37 31.56
C ALA A 246 21.52 2.61 31.56
N GLY A 247 20.95 3.82 31.59
CA GLY A 247 21.68 5.07 31.75
C GLY A 247 22.04 5.76 30.43
N PRO A 248 22.75 6.89 30.49
CA PRO A 248 23.06 7.69 29.30
C PRO A 248 24.02 6.93 28.38
N LYS A 249 23.60 6.73 27.14
CA LYS A 249 24.45 6.23 26.06
C LYS A 249 24.07 6.93 24.74
N PRO A 250 24.99 6.99 23.76
CA PRO A 250 24.65 7.46 22.41
C PRO A 250 23.40 6.76 21.87
N GLU A 251 22.50 7.50 21.23
CA GLU A 251 21.23 6.95 20.72
C GLU A 251 21.47 5.77 19.75
N VAL A 252 22.54 5.82 18.97
CA VAL A 252 22.92 4.72 18.06
C VAL A 252 23.22 3.42 18.81
N ASP A 253 23.86 3.50 19.98
CA ASP A 253 24.18 2.32 20.80
C ASP A 253 22.90 1.76 21.44
N ARG A 254 21.97 2.64 21.81
CA ARG A 254 20.62 2.24 22.27
C ARG A 254 19.84 1.53 21.19
N LEU A 255 19.80 2.08 19.97
CA LEU A 255 19.16 1.44 18.83
C LEU A 255 19.81 0.10 18.53
N ALA A 256 21.14 -0.02 18.59
CA ALA A 256 21.84 -1.29 18.43
C ALA A 256 21.45 -2.32 19.51
N ALA A 257 21.36 -1.90 20.78
CA ALA A 257 20.94 -2.76 21.89
C ALA A 257 19.50 -3.30 21.71
N LEU A 258 18.60 -2.49 21.16
CA LEU A 258 17.24 -2.89 20.79
C LEU A 258 17.17 -3.68 19.48
N GLY A 259 18.30 -3.92 18.81
CA GLY A 259 18.35 -4.64 17.54
C GLY A 259 17.82 -3.82 16.35
N LEU A 260 17.77 -2.50 16.47
CA LEU A 260 17.39 -1.53 15.43
C LEU A 260 18.59 -0.88 14.73
N GLY A 261 19.76 -0.89 15.37
CA GLY A 261 21.00 -0.24 14.91
C GLY A 261 22.08 -1.22 14.42
N ASP A 262 21.70 -2.36 13.87
CA ASP A 262 22.64 -3.35 13.37
C ASP A 262 23.05 -3.02 11.92
N PHE A 263 24.12 -2.26 11.78
CA PHE A 263 24.66 -1.82 10.49
C PHE A 263 25.40 -2.92 9.72
N THR A 264 25.53 -4.13 10.28
CA THR A 264 26.01 -5.31 9.52
C THR A 264 24.91 -5.87 8.63
N ARG A 265 23.64 -5.50 8.87
CA ARG A 265 22.52 -5.83 7.99
C ARG A 265 22.62 -5.06 6.69
N ALA A 266 22.53 -5.78 5.59
CA ALA A 266 22.30 -5.18 4.28
C ALA A 266 20.93 -4.49 4.23
N GLY A 267 20.89 -3.27 3.68
CA GLY A 267 19.68 -2.45 3.62
C GLY A 267 19.89 -1.04 4.14
N VAL A 268 18.84 -0.22 4.09
CA VAL A 268 18.87 1.16 4.57
C VAL A 268 18.36 1.21 6.00
N HIS A 269 19.18 1.73 6.91
CA HIS A 269 18.82 1.93 8.31
C HIS A 269 18.24 3.34 8.48
N THR A 270 16.96 3.53 8.15
CA THR A 270 16.31 4.87 8.15
C THR A 270 16.27 5.50 9.54
N VAL A 271 16.13 4.69 10.60
CA VAL A 271 16.18 5.15 12.00
C VAL A 271 17.54 5.73 12.41
N ALA A 272 18.62 5.40 11.70
CA ALA A 272 19.97 5.94 11.96
C ALA A 272 20.25 7.27 11.24
N GLN A 273 19.32 7.76 10.43
CA GLN A 273 19.46 9.04 9.72
C GLN A 273 19.02 10.22 10.60
N ARG A 274 19.20 11.45 10.12
CA ARG A 274 18.74 12.64 10.87
C ARG A 274 17.20 12.72 10.93
N LEU A 275 16.54 12.28 9.87
CA LEU A 275 15.09 12.19 9.75
C LEU A 275 14.75 10.75 9.39
N SER A 276 13.82 10.16 10.15
CA SER A 276 13.21 8.89 9.81
C SER A 276 11.71 9.10 9.61
N HIS A 277 11.16 8.49 8.55
CA HIS A 277 9.75 8.65 8.20
C HIS A 277 8.85 8.17 9.35
N GLY A 278 9.03 6.93 9.83
CA GLY A 278 8.21 6.33 10.87
C GLY A 278 8.29 7.04 12.21
N THR A 279 9.49 7.41 12.69
CA THR A 279 9.62 8.20 13.94
C THR A 279 8.90 9.54 13.84
N HIS A 280 9.02 10.23 12.70
CA HIS A 280 8.34 11.51 12.49
C HIS A 280 6.81 11.32 12.47
N VAL A 281 6.30 10.35 11.71
CA VAL A 281 4.87 10.00 11.62
C VAL A 281 4.31 9.61 13.00
N ALA A 282 4.99 8.71 13.73
CA ALA A 282 4.59 8.28 15.05
C ALA A 282 4.57 9.45 16.05
N SER A 283 5.52 10.38 15.95
CA SER A 283 5.53 11.59 16.79
C SER A 283 4.33 12.50 16.54
N LEU A 284 3.89 12.65 15.29
CA LEU A 284 2.69 13.42 14.96
C LEU A 284 1.41 12.72 15.41
N ALA A 285 1.39 11.38 15.40
CA ALA A 285 0.24 10.58 15.80
C ALA A 285 0.06 10.48 17.32
N ALA A 286 1.16 10.38 18.07
CA ALA A 286 1.10 10.03 19.50
C ALA A 286 2.23 10.62 20.37
N GLY A 287 3.10 11.48 19.82
CA GLY A 287 4.16 12.15 20.57
C GLY A 287 3.63 13.02 21.71
N ASP A 288 4.42 13.13 22.78
CA ASP A 288 4.15 13.95 23.97
C ASP A 288 2.69 13.80 24.49
N GLY A 289 2.14 12.59 24.40
CA GLY A 289 0.80 12.23 24.85
C GLY A 289 0.77 11.83 26.32
N PRO A 290 -0.43 11.79 26.95
CA PRO A 290 -0.55 11.34 28.33
C PRO A 290 -0.23 9.84 28.45
N ASP A 291 0.10 9.37 29.65
CA ASP A 291 0.51 7.98 29.92
C ASP A 291 -0.55 6.92 29.53
N HIS A 292 -1.82 7.31 29.51
CA HIS A 292 -2.94 6.45 29.09
C HIS A 292 -3.23 6.50 27.58
N LEU A 293 -2.43 7.25 26.81
CA LEU A 293 -2.29 7.11 25.36
C LEU A 293 -1.12 6.15 25.08
N ARG A 294 -1.47 4.89 24.82
CA ARG A 294 -0.54 3.79 24.59
C ARG A 294 -0.19 3.66 23.12
N LEU A 295 1.02 3.20 22.81
CA LEU A 295 1.50 3.04 21.44
C LEU A 295 1.80 1.57 21.12
N LEU A 296 1.38 1.16 19.93
CA LEU A 296 1.78 -0.08 19.28
C LEU A 296 2.44 0.29 17.95
N THR A 297 3.64 -0.22 17.69
CA THR A 297 4.39 0.14 16.48
C THR A 297 4.76 -1.08 15.67
N VAL A 298 4.66 -0.96 14.35
CA VAL A 298 5.10 -1.99 13.39
C VAL A 298 6.03 -1.33 12.39
N GLN A 299 7.28 -1.76 12.39
CA GLN A 299 8.25 -1.44 11.37
C GLN A 299 8.21 -2.50 10.27
N LEU A 300 7.82 -2.09 9.06
CA LEU A 300 7.85 -2.92 7.86
C LEU A 300 9.29 -3.22 7.43
N PRO A 301 9.55 -4.32 6.70
CA PRO A 301 10.87 -4.61 6.19
C PRO A 301 11.37 -3.52 5.25
N ALA A 302 12.65 -3.15 5.37
CA ALA A 302 13.25 -2.14 4.49
C ALA A 302 13.11 -2.50 3.00
N ALA A 303 13.22 -3.79 2.66
CA ALA A 303 13.04 -4.28 1.29
C ALA A 303 11.63 -4.10 0.74
N VAL A 304 10.61 -4.19 1.61
CA VAL A 304 9.21 -3.94 1.25
C VAL A 304 8.98 -2.46 1.01
N THR A 305 9.52 -1.59 1.88
CA THR A 305 9.46 -0.14 1.72
C THR A 305 10.22 0.34 0.47
N MET A 306 11.35 -0.29 0.12
CA MET A 306 12.08 -0.04 -1.12
C MET A 306 11.32 -0.44 -2.39
N ALA A 307 10.43 -1.43 -2.29
CA ALA A 307 9.61 -1.91 -3.39
C ALA A 307 8.33 -1.06 -3.54
N THR A 308 8.51 0.18 -4.00
CA THR A 308 7.45 1.21 -4.05
C THR A 308 6.27 0.92 -4.96
N SER A 309 6.36 -0.11 -5.82
CA SER A 309 5.23 -0.60 -6.60
C SER A 309 4.12 -1.15 -5.69
N GLY A 310 4.46 -1.54 -4.46
CA GLY A 310 3.53 -2.14 -3.49
C GLY A 310 3.39 -3.64 -3.65
N ALA A 311 4.08 -4.26 -4.61
CA ALA A 311 3.92 -5.67 -4.96
C ALA A 311 4.10 -6.62 -3.76
N PHE A 312 4.95 -6.26 -2.81
CA PHE A 312 5.22 -7.07 -1.61
C PHE A 312 4.58 -6.51 -0.34
N MET A 313 3.89 -5.37 -0.40
CA MET A 313 3.50 -4.63 0.81
C MET A 313 2.31 -5.26 1.55
N SER A 314 1.33 -5.77 0.81
CA SER A 314 0.07 -6.29 1.36
C SER A 314 0.23 -7.29 2.51
N PRO A 315 1.01 -8.38 2.40
CA PRO A 315 1.12 -9.37 3.49
C PRO A 315 1.72 -8.79 4.77
N PHE A 316 2.74 -7.94 4.67
CA PHE A 316 3.42 -7.34 5.82
C PHE A 316 2.55 -6.31 6.54
N VAL A 317 1.83 -5.49 5.78
CA VAL A 317 0.89 -4.50 6.34
C VAL A 317 -0.28 -5.19 7.01
N LEU A 318 -0.85 -6.23 6.39
CA LEU A 318 -1.96 -6.97 6.98
C LEU A 318 -1.54 -7.73 8.24
N ALA A 319 -0.34 -8.32 8.24
CA ALA A 319 0.20 -8.93 9.44
C ALA A 319 0.40 -7.88 10.54
N GLY A 320 0.91 -6.69 10.20
CA GLY A 320 1.08 -5.57 11.13
C GLY A 320 -0.23 -5.03 11.71
N ALA A 321 -1.26 -4.87 10.87
CA ALA A 321 -2.58 -4.43 11.31
C ALA A 321 -3.25 -5.46 12.24
N ALA A 322 -3.18 -6.75 11.88
CA ALA A 322 -3.68 -7.83 12.72
C ALA A 322 -2.93 -7.88 14.06
N HIS A 323 -1.61 -7.75 14.03
CA HIS A 323 -0.78 -7.68 15.24
C HIS A 323 -1.23 -6.55 16.18
N ILE A 324 -1.41 -5.32 15.67
CA ILE A 324 -1.89 -4.19 16.48
C ILE A 324 -3.24 -4.51 17.13
N LEU A 325 -4.17 -5.10 16.39
CA LEU A 325 -5.49 -5.46 16.89
C LEU A 325 -5.43 -6.62 17.91
N ASP A 326 -4.56 -7.60 17.70
CA ASP A 326 -4.36 -8.70 18.66
C ASP A 326 -3.73 -8.20 19.97
N ARG A 327 -2.76 -7.28 19.91
CA ARG A 327 -2.18 -6.67 21.10
C ARG A 327 -3.19 -5.77 21.81
N ALA A 328 -3.96 -4.98 21.09
CA ALA A 328 -5.02 -4.17 21.68
C ALA A 328 -6.09 -5.02 22.37
N TRP A 329 -6.41 -6.18 21.80
CA TRP A 329 -7.28 -7.17 22.41
C TRP A 329 -6.70 -7.71 23.73
N LEU A 330 -5.43 -8.16 23.72
CA LEU A 330 -4.75 -8.65 24.92
C LEU A 330 -4.70 -7.59 26.03
N MET A 331 -4.41 -6.34 25.68
CA MET A 331 -4.44 -5.22 26.61
C MET A 331 -5.85 -5.03 27.17
N SER A 332 -6.88 -5.05 26.33
CA SER A 332 -8.28 -4.93 26.76
C SER A 332 -8.69 -6.02 27.74
N LEU A 333 -8.27 -7.28 27.50
CA LEU A 333 -8.50 -8.40 28.42
C LEU A 333 -7.86 -8.18 29.78
N ALA A 334 -6.59 -7.73 29.80
CA ALA A 334 -5.85 -7.51 31.03
C ALA A 334 -6.37 -6.32 31.85
N GLU A 335 -6.74 -5.23 31.19
CA GLU A 335 -7.33 -4.07 31.86
C GLU A 335 -8.80 -4.32 32.25
N GLY A 336 -9.47 -5.29 31.62
CA GLY A 336 -10.86 -5.68 31.93
C GLY A 336 -11.92 -4.79 31.29
N PHE A 337 -11.59 -4.10 30.20
CA PHE A 337 -12.51 -3.26 29.43
C PHE A 337 -12.00 -3.07 27.98
N PRO A 338 -12.89 -2.82 27.00
CA PRO A 338 -12.47 -2.55 25.63
C PRO A 338 -11.74 -1.20 25.53
N ILE A 339 -10.65 -1.17 24.76
CA ILE A 339 -9.82 0.02 24.54
C ILE A 339 -9.93 0.45 23.07
N PRO A 340 -10.28 1.71 22.75
CA PRO A 340 -10.32 2.19 21.38
C PRO A 340 -8.94 2.17 20.70
N VAL A 341 -8.91 1.87 19.41
CA VAL A 341 -7.69 1.75 18.60
C VAL A 341 -7.73 2.70 17.42
N VAL A 342 -6.69 3.53 17.27
CA VAL A 342 -6.48 4.35 16.07
C VAL A 342 -5.20 3.88 15.36
N ILE A 343 -5.33 3.30 14.17
CA ILE A 343 -4.21 2.81 13.37
C ILE A 343 -3.86 3.84 12.32
N ASN A 344 -2.67 4.42 12.37
CA ASN A 344 -2.13 5.24 11.30
C ASN A 344 -1.23 4.40 10.38
N PHE A 345 -1.59 4.33 9.10
CA PHE A 345 -0.80 3.66 8.06
C PHE A 345 -0.45 4.65 6.95
N SER A 346 0.77 5.18 6.97
CA SER A 346 1.20 6.32 6.15
C SER A 346 1.88 5.94 4.82
N TYR A 347 1.34 4.94 4.12
CA TYR A 347 1.81 4.55 2.79
C TYR A 347 0.77 4.87 1.71
N SER A 348 1.27 5.03 0.48
CA SER A 348 0.43 5.23 -0.70
C SER A 348 0.88 4.33 -1.84
N LEU A 349 -0.10 3.70 -2.49
CA LEU A 349 0.04 3.03 -3.77
C LEU A 349 -0.56 3.91 -4.86
N SER A 350 0.08 3.98 -6.03
CA SER A 350 -0.52 4.66 -7.19
C SER A 350 -1.41 3.73 -8.00
N GLY A 351 -1.14 2.41 -7.93
CA GLY A 351 -1.90 1.39 -8.63
C GLY A 351 -3.03 0.85 -7.78
N GLY A 352 -3.87 0.02 -8.40
CA GLY A 352 -5.08 -0.51 -7.82
C GLY A 352 -6.34 0.01 -8.54
N PRO A 353 -7.51 -0.55 -8.19
CA PRO A 353 -8.76 -0.27 -8.91
C PRO A 353 -9.42 1.07 -8.55
N HIS A 354 -9.02 1.68 -7.41
CA HIS A 354 -9.52 2.96 -6.89
C HIS A 354 -11.04 2.98 -6.65
N ASN A 355 -11.62 1.85 -6.27
CA ASN A 355 -13.07 1.70 -6.05
C ASN A 355 -13.40 0.95 -4.74
N GLY A 356 -12.44 0.79 -3.82
CA GLY A 356 -12.62 0.06 -2.56
C GLY A 356 -12.48 -1.45 -2.69
N LEU A 357 -12.24 -1.97 -3.91
CA LEU A 357 -12.06 -3.41 -4.16
C LEU A 357 -10.59 -3.84 -4.20
N HIS A 358 -9.63 -2.99 -3.82
CA HIS A 358 -8.26 -3.45 -3.66
C HIS A 358 -8.20 -4.50 -2.53
N PHE A 359 -7.37 -5.52 -2.69
CA PHE A 359 -7.21 -6.61 -1.71
C PHE A 359 -6.91 -6.07 -0.30
N LEU A 360 -5.96 -5.15 -0.18
CA LEU A 360 -5.57 -4.54 1.09
C LEU A 360 -6.73 -3.78 1.76
N GLU A 361 -7.54 -3.05 0.98
CA GLU A 361 -8.67 -2.28 1.52
C GLU A 361 -9.69 -3.21 2.18
N ARG A 362 -10.06 -4.28 1.47
CA ARG A 362 -11.07 -5.24 1.93
C ARG A 362 -10.60 -6.09 3.10
N ALA A 363 -9.32 -6.43 3.11
CA ALA A 363 -8.72 -7.16 4.22
C ALA A 363 -8.63 -6.28 5.49
N ILE A 364 -8.31 -4.98 5.36
CA ILE A 364 -8.37 -4.04 6.48
C ILE A 364 -9.82 -3.91 7.00
N ASP A 365 -10.80 -3.74 6.12
CA ASP A 365 -12.21 -3.64 6.50
C ASP A 365 -12.66 -4.88 7.29
N THR A 366 -12.21 -6.07 6.87
CA THR A 366 -12.52 -7.34 7.54
C THR A 366 -11.85 -7.46 8.91
N LEU A 367 -10.58 -7.08 9.03
CA LEU A 367 -9.83 -7.12 10.31
C LEU A 367 -10.46 -6.19 11.35
N VAL A 368 -10.80 -4.96 10.95
CA VAL A 368 -11.47 -3.97 11.79
C VAL A 368 -12.79 -4.53 12.32
N GLN A 369 -13.63 -5.03 11.42
CA GLN A 369 -14.93 -5.55 11.80
C GLN A 369 -14.81 -6.77 12.73
N ALA A 370 -13.92 -7.72 12.43
CA ALA A 370 -13.72 -8.90 13.26
C ALA A 370 -13.26 -8.54 14.68
N HIS A 371 -12.39 -7.54 14.83
CA HIS A 371 -11.93 -7.08 16.14
C HIS A 371 -13.06 -6.44 16.97
N ILE A 372 -13.87 -5.57 16.34
CA ILE A 372 -15.02 -4.94 17.00
C ILE A 372 -16.00 -5.99 17.53
N GLU A 373 -16.30 -7.01 16.73
CA GLU A 373 -17.19 -8.09 17.16
C GLU A 373 -16.60 -8.95 18.28
N ARG A 374 -15.29 -9.21 18.22
CA ARG A 374 -14.57 -9.90 19.29
C ARG A 374 -14.70 -9.15 20.62
N LEU A 375 -14.49 -7.83 20.62
CA LEU A 375 -14.69 -6.96 21.78
C LEU A 375 -16.13 -6.98 22.28
N ALA A 376 -17.11 -6.89 21.37
CA ALA A 376 -18.53 -6.89 21.74
C ALA A 376 -18.96 -8.20 22.42
N ARG A 377 -18.45 -9.36 21.96
CA ARG A 377 -18.72 -10.67 22.59
C ARG A 377 -18.12 -10.78 23.98
N GLN A 378 -16.90 -10.27 24.16
CA GLN A 378 -16.17 -10.38 25.43
C GLN A 378 -16.60 -9.38 26.48
N PHE A 379 -16.99 -8.18 26.06
CA PHE A 379 -17.40 -7.09 26.94
C PHE A 379 -18.85 -6.69 26.66
N PRO A 380 -19.84 -7.59 26.82
CA PRO A 380 -21.23 -7.34 26.42
C PRO A 380 -21.89 -6.22 27.22
N THR A 381 -21.37 -5.90 28.41
CA THR A 381 -21.86 -4.83 29.28
C THR A 381 -21.13 -3.50 29.10
N LYS A 382 -20.09 -3.44 28.25
CA LYS A 382 -19.24 -2.26 28.02
C LYS A 382 -18.95 -1.97 26.54
N PRO A 383 -19.92 -1.99 25.61
CA PRO A 383 -19.64 -1.90 24.17
C PRO A 383 -19.16 -0.51 23.69
N GLY A 384 -19.37 0.56 24.47
CA GLY A 384 -19.16 1.95 24.03
C GLY A 384 -17.71 2.44 23.93
N ARG A 385 -16.73 1.54 23.92
CA ARG A 385 -15.28 1.83 23.87
C ARG A 385 -14.52 0.88 22.92
N ALA A 386 -15.23 0.30 21.95
CA ALA A 386 -14.72 -0.69 21.02
C ALA A 386 -14.37 -0.10 19.64
N GLU A 387 -14.25 1.22 19.52
CA GLU A 387 -13.98 1.88 18.25
C GLU A 387 -12.60 1.50 17.69
N VAL A 388 -12.57 1.22 16.39
CA VAL A 388 -11.34 1.01 15.63
C VAL A 388 -11.37 1.90 14.40
N GLU A 389 -10.39 2.79 14.28
CA GLU A 389 -10.27 3.74 13.18
C GLU A 389 -8.93 3.55 12.47
N VAL A 390 -8.97 3.35 11.15
CA VAL A 390 -7.76 3.23 10.31
C VAL A 390 -7.60 4.52 9.52
N VAL A 391 -6.47 5.21 9.65
CA VAL A 391 -6.20 6.50 9.03
C VAL A 391 -5.16 6.34 7.93
N LEU A 392 -5.52 6.76 6.72
CA LEU A 392 -4.70 6.67 5.51
C LEU A 392 -4.42 8.06 4.90
N PRO A 393 -3.23 8.26 4.31
CA PRO A 393 -2.93 9.44 3.54
C PRO A 393 -3.62 9.41 2.16
N SER A 394 -4.09 10.57 1.67
CA SER A 394 -4.71 10.68 0.34
C SER A 394 -3.73 10.50 -0.82
N GLY A 395 -2.44 10.77 -0.61
CA GLY A 395 -1.36 10.65 -1.61
C GLY A 395 -0.78 12.00 -2.06
N ASN A 396 0.41 11.94 -2.67
CA ASN A 396 1.23 13.12 -3.04
C ASN A 396 1.50 13.23 -4.55
N ARG A 397 0.75 12.52 -5.39
CA ARG A 397 1.13 12.25 -6.79
C ARG A 397 0.38 13.07 -7.83
N LEU A 398 -0.26 14.17 -7.43
CA LEU A 398 -1.04 15.03 -8.33
C LEU A 398 -0.24 15.47 -9.57
N LEU A 399 1.03 15.83 -9.34
CA LEU A 399 1.91 16.39 -10.36
C LEU A 399 2.83 15.33 -11.02
N ALA A 400 2.66 14.06 -10.66
CA ALA A 400 3.51 12.98 -11.15
C ALA A 400 3.23 12.62 -12.62
N ARG A 401 2.11 13.10 -13.18
CA ARG A 401 1.63 12.72 -14.53
C ARG A 401 1.50 11.20 -14.67
N GLY A 402 1.07 10.56 -13.59
CA GLY A 402 0.92 9.12 -13.48
C GLY A 402 -0.49 8.61 -13.72
N HIS A 403 -1.47 9.49 -13.99
CA HIS A 403 -2.86 9.11 -14.30
C HIS A 403 -3.29 9.67 -15.66
N ALA A 404 -4.03 8.87 -16.42
CA ALA A 404 -4.68 9.27 -17.66
C ALA A 404 -6.03 8.58 -17.79
N GLU A 405 -6.98 9.22 -18.47
CA GLU A 405 -8.30 8.65 -18.70
C GLU A 405 -8.90 9.07 -20.04
N VAL A 406 -9.85 8.27 -20.52
CA VAL A 406 -10.77 8.61 -21.60
C VAL A 406 -12.15 8.04 -21.28
N THR A 407 -13.19 8.82 -21.57
CA THR A 407 -14.59 8.42 -21.33
C THR A 407 -15.22 7.91 -22.62
N GLY A 408 -16.09 6.91 -22.52
CA GLY A 408 -16.88 6.36 -23.61
C GLY A 408 -17.75 7.39 -24.33
N GLY A 409 -17.89 7.22 -25.64
CA GLY A 409 -18.55 8.14 -26.57
C GLY A 409 -20.09 8.12 -26.57
N ALA A 410 -20.65 8.76 -27.61
CA ALA A 410 -22.01 9.34 -27.72
C ALA A 410 -23.21 8.64 -27.05
N ALA A 411 -24.16 9.46 -26.64
CA ALA A 411 -25.26 9.09 -25.76
C ALA A 411 -26.05 7.83 -26.14
N GLY A 412 -26.25 6.96 -25.15
CA GLY A 412 -27.06 5.74 -25.23
C GLY A 412 -26.47 4.59 -26.03
N ARG A 413 -25.16 4.58 -26.33
CA ARG A 413 -24.50 3.52 -27.10
C ARG A 413 -23.18 3.06 -26.50
N THR A 414 -22.90 1.76 -26.66
CA THR A 414 -21.55 1.23 -26.52
C THR A 414 -20.71 1.70 -27.71
N SER A 415 -19.49 2.18 -27.48
CA SER A 415 -18.62 2.68 -28.54
C SER A 415 -17.17 2.20 -28.36
N LYS A 416 -16.48 1.95 -29.48
CA LYS A 416 -15.07 1.55 -29.46
C LYS A 416 -14.22 2.78 -29.13
N THR A 417 -13.77 2.85 -27.89
CA THR A 417 -13.01 3.95 -27.31
C THR A 417 -11.53 3.59 -27.29
N ALA A 418 -10.66 4.54 -27.64
CA ALA A 418 -9.21 4.37 -27.64
C ALA A 418 -8.55 5.30 -26.61
N LEU A 419 -7.68 4.73 -25.77
CA LEU A 419 -6.77 5.47 -24.91
C LEU A 419 -5.35 5.31 -25.45
N THR A 420 -4.77 6.39 -25.98
CA THR A 420 -3.39 6.42 -26.48
C THR A 420 -2.51 7.17 -25.47
N LEU A 421 -1.52 6.46 -24.92
CA LEU A 421 -0.67 6.92 -23.83
C LEU A 421 0.77 7.11 -24.31
N PRO A 422 1.30 8.35 -24.27
CA PRO A 422 2.72 8.63 -24.45
C PRO A 422 3.48 8.32 -23.15
N TRP A 423 3.91 7.06 -22.95
CA TRP A 423 4.56 6.62 -21.72
C TRP A 423 6.08 6.79 -21.77
N ARG A 424 6.63 7.69 -20.96
CA ARG A 424 8.07 7.96 -20.90
C ARG A 424 8.75 7.09 -19.84
N VAL A 425 9.51 6.09 -20.29
CA VAL A 425 10.45 5.33 -19.44
C VAL A 425 11.76 6.10 -19.35
N GLN A 426 12.24 6.38 -18.13
CA GLN A 426 13.43 7.22 -17.91
C GLN A 426 14.73 6.43 -18.20
N PRO A 427 15.76 7.07 -18.78
CA PRO A 427 17.10 6.48 -18.86
C PRO A 427 17.78 6.47 -17.48
N GLY A 428 18.56 5.41 -17.22
CA GLY A 428 19.26 5.26 -15.94
C GLY A 428 18.33 4.85 -14.80
N ASP A 429 17.20 4.23 -15.10
CA ASP A 429 16.24 3.77 -14.09
C ASP A 429 16.55 2.33 -13.69
N GLU A 430 16.94 2.14 -12.43
CA GLU A 430 17.26 0.83 -11.85
C GLU A 430 16.02 0.12 -11.27
N SER A 431 14.82 0.63 -11.57
CA SER A 431 13.56 0.07 -11.11
C SER A 431 12.66 -0.40 -12.26
N SER A 432 11.88 -1.45 -11.98
CA SER A 432 10.86 -1.93 -12.91
C SER A 432 9.74 -0.90 -13.02
N ASN A 433 9.22 -0.76 -14.24
CA ASN A 433 8.19 0.20 -14.56
C ASN A 433 6.86 -0.53 -14.76
N PHE A 434 5.81 -0.12 -14.05
CA PHE A 434 4.50 -0.76 -14.11
C PHE A 434 3.42 0.23 -14.56
N LEU A 435 2.64 -0.15 -15.55
CA LEU A 435 1.50 0.59 -16.08
C LEU A 435 0.26 -0.30 -15.99
N GLU A 436 -0.75 0.15 -15.25
CA GLU A 436 -2.06 -0.49 -15.19
C GLU A 436 -3.04 0.27 -16.07
N LEU A 437 -3.79 -0.45 -16.91
CA LEU A 437 -4.93 0.07 -17.65
C LEU A 437 -6.19 -0.62 -17.17
N TRP A 438 -7.12 0.15 -16.64
CA TRP A 438 -8.37 -0.33 -16.07
C TRP A 438 -9.54 0.05 -16.96
N MET A 439 -10.49 -0.86 -17.07
CA MET A 439 -11.71 -0.68 -17.87
C MET A 439 -12.90 -1.34 -17.17
N PRO A 440 -14.13 -0.98 -17.54
CA PRO A 440 -15.33 -1.64 -17.03
C PRO A 440 -15.26 -3.16 -17.22
N ARG A 441 -15.91 -3.91 -16.34
CA ARG A 441 -15.89 -5.37 -16.44
C ARG A 441 -16.51 -5.90 -17.74
N ASN A 442 -17.56 -5.26 -18.21
CA ASN A 442 -18.25 -5.55 -19.47
C ASN A 442 -17.53 -4.98 -20.72
N ALA A 443 -16.32 -4.43 -20.58
CA ALA A 443 -15.57 -3.95 -21.73
C ALA A 443 -15.33 -5.10 -22.72
N ALA A 444 -15.71 -4.86 -23.99
CA ALA A 444 -15.68 -5.83 -25.08
C ALA A 444 -14.61 -5.48 -26.12
N GLY A 445 -14.12 -6.46 -26.87
CA GLY A 445 -13.17 -6.23 -27.96
C GLY A 445 -11.88 -5.53 -27.53
N VAL A 446 -11.29 -6.00 -26.43
CA VAL A 446 -10.09 -5.40 -25.85
C VAL A 446 -8.89 -5.65 -26.76
N GLU A 447 -8.29 -4.58 -27.26
CA GLU A 447 -7.12 -4.62 -28.15
C GLU A 447 -6.02 -3.73 -27.60
N LEU A 448 -4.78 -4.21 -27.64
CA LEU A 448 -3.62 -3.50 -27.12
C LEU A 448 -2.52 -3.38 -28.19
N TRP A 449 -1.95 -2.20 -28.33
CA TRP A 449 -0.75 -1.94 -29.14
C TRP A 449 0.36 -1.35 -28.27
N LEU A 450 1.59 -1.81 -28.52
CA LEU A 450 2.79 -1.21 -27.97
C LEU A 450 3.72 -0.75 -29.09
N THR A 451 4.27 0.44 -28.93
CA THR A 451 5.33 0.99 -29.78
C THR A 451 6.53 1.31 -28.90
N PRO A 452 7.65 0.58 -29.02
CA PRO A 452 8.87 0.92 -28.29
C PRO A 452 9.51 2.19 -28.85
N PRO A 453 10.40 2.86 -28.09
CA PRO A 453 11.11 4.05 -28.54
C PRO A 453 11.86 3.78 -29.85
N GLY A 454 11.51 4.53 -30.90
CA GLY A 454 12.11 4.38 -32.23
C GLY A 454 11.72 3.11 -33.00
N GLY A 455 10.81 2.29 -32.45
CA GLY A 455 10.33 1.08 -33.10
C GLY A 455 8.97 1.23 -33.78
N THR A 456 8.44 0.11 -34.27
CA THR A 456 7.16 0.06 -34.99
C THR A 456 6.00 -0.33 -34.06
N PRO A 457 4.79 0.22 -34.27
CA PRO A 457 3.61 -0.21 -33.54
C PRO A 457 3.34 -1.70 -33.73
N THR A 458 3.16 -2.42 -32.63
CA THR A 458 2.92 -3.86 -32.61
C THR A 458 1.64 -4.17 -31.86
N ARG A 459 0.71 -4.89 -32.50
CA ARG A 459 -0.51 -5.40 -31.84
C ARG A 459 -0.12 -6.56 -30.92
N VAL A 460 -0.60 -6.52 -29.68
CA VAL A 460 -0.44 -7.62 -28.73
C VAL A 460 -1.47 -8.69 -29.04
N THR A 461 -1.02 -9.90 -29.34
CA THR A 461 -1.87 -11.06 -29.63
C THR A 461 -1.82 -12.06 -28.48
N GLY A 462 -2.90 -12.81 -28.26
CA GLY A 462 -2.95 -13.83 -27.20
C GLY A 462 -3.13 -13.29 -25.78
N LEU A 463 -3.47 -12.00 -25.62
CA LEU A 463 -3.81 -11.42 -24.34
C LEU A 463 -5.17 -11.96 -23.88
N ASN A 464 -5.16 -12.84 -22.88
CA ASN A 464 -6.36 -13.35 -22.24
C ASN A 464 -6.14 -13.49 -20.73
N ALA A 465 -7.20 -13.80 -19.99
CA ALA A 465 -7.12 -13.89 -18.53
C ALA A 465 -6.35 -15.12 -18.00
N ALA A 466 -6.05 -16.11 -18.85
CA ALA A 466 -5.34 -17.33 -18.48
C ALA A 466 -3.83 -17.23 -18.74
N GLN A 467 -3.39 -16.39 -19.67
CA GLN A 467 -1.98 -16.34 -20.10
C GLN A 467 -1.44 -14.92 -20.17
N ALA A 468 -0.18 -14.77 -19.74
CA ALA A 468 0.58 -13.54 -19.92
C ALA A 468 1.34 -13.53 -21.25
N VAL A 469 1.53 -12.34 -21.80
CA VAL A 469 2.36 -12.12 -22.98
C VAL A 469 3.72 -11.58 -22.56
N VAL A 470 4.79 -12.12 -23.13
CA VAL A 470 6.17 -11.71 -22.82
C VAL A 470 6.69 -10.75 -23.89
N ILE A 471 7.43 -9.72 -23.45
CA ILE A 471 8.07 -8.73 -24.31
C ILE A 471 9.57 -9.06 -24.37
N HIS A 472 10.08 -9.24 -25.59
CA HIS A 472 11.48 -9.56 -25.85
C HIS A 472 12.25 -8.36 -26.40
N GLU A 473 13.57 -8.38 -26.19
CA GLU A 473 14.47 -7.42 -26.80
C GLU A 473 14.56 -7.64 -28.33
N ALA A 474 14.71 -6.56 -29.10
CA ALA A 474 14.63 -6.64 -30.55
C ALA A 474 15.87 -7.31 -31.18
N ALA A 475 17.06 -7.10 -30.61
CA ALA A 475 18.31 -7.70 -31.06
C ALA A 475 18.56 -9.10 -30.47
N ASP A 476 17.94 -9.43 -29.32
CA ASP A 476 18.03 -10.70 -28.62
C ASP A 476 16.63 -11.24 -28.26
N PRO A 477 16.08 -12.14 -29.08
CA PRO A 477 14.76 -12.71 -28.85
C PRO A 477 14.71 -13.67 -27.65
N THR A 478 15.84 -14.05 -27.06
CA THR A 478 15.87 -14.86 -25.82
C THR A 478 15.75 -13.99 -24.58
N ALA A 479 16.01 -12.69 -24.70
CA ALA A 479 16.00 -11.77 -23.59
C ALA A 479 14.62 -11.16 -23.35
N VAL A 480 14.04 -11.46 -22.18
CA VAL A 480 12.78 -10.89 -21.72
C VAL A 480 13.00 -9.51 -21.08
N ILE A 481 12.33 -8.50 -21.61
CA ILE A 481 12.38 -7.10 -21.13
C ILE A 481 11.05 -6.61 -20.56
N GLY A 482 9.99 -7.43 -20.60
CA GLY A 482 8.72 -7.10 -19.99
C GLY A 482 7.67 -8.19 -20.09
N ARG A 483 6.53 -7.94 -19.47
CA ARG A 483 5.36 -8.82 -19.43
C ARG A 483 4.08 -7.99 -19.49
N ILE A 484 3.06 -8.56 -20.10
CA ILE A 484 1.70 -8.03 -20.14
C ILE A 484 0.76 -9.10 -19.58
N SER A 485 -0.10 -8.74 -18.63
CA SER A 485 -1.18 -9.63 -18.14
C SER A 485 -2.53 -8.95 -18.24
N LEU A 486 -3.58 -9.74 -18.41
CA LEU A 486 -4.96 -9.30 -18.29
C LEU A 486 -5.57 -9.97 -17.06
N ASP A 487 -6.00 -9.17 -16.10
CA ASP A 487 -6.59 -9.62 -14.85
C ASP A 487 -8.04 -9.18 -14.75
N ARG A 488 -8.86 -10.02 -14.14
CA ARG A 488 -10.27 -9.74 -13.85
C ARG A 488 -10.47 -9.76 -12.35
N GLN A 489 -11.08 -8.72 -11.77
CA GLN A 489 -11.43 -8.75 -10.34
C GLN A 489 -12.48 -9.84 -10.09
N LYS A 490 -12.15 -10.97 -9.44
CA LYS A 490 -13.10 -12.11 -9.32
C LYS A 490 -14.24 -11.84 -8.29
N GLY A 491 -15.13 -12.81 -8.07
CA GLY A 491 -16.10 -12.88 -6.95
C GLY A 491 -17.59 -13.08 -7.28
N GLN A 492 -18.46 -13.32 -6.30
CA GLN A 492 -19.94 -13.35 -6.51
C GLN A 492 -20.56 -11.95 -6.48
N LYS A 493 -21.22 -11.54 -7.57
CA LYS A 493 -21.94 -10.26 -7.81
C LYS A 493 -21.22 -8.98 -7.38
N ALA A 494 -21.69 -7.81 -7.80
CA ALA A 494 -21.19 -6.54 -7.26
C ALA A 494 -21.29 -6.58 -5.73
N LEU A 495 -20.18 -6.84 -5.02
CA LEU A 495 -20.12 -6.71 -3.57
C LEU A 495 -20.55 -5.26 -3.30
N ASP A 496 -21.68 -5.12 -2.61
CA ASP A 496 -22.24 -3.84 -2.19
C ASP A 496 -22.56 -2.83 -3.31
N GLY A 497 -22.81 -3.30 -4.54
CA GLY A 497 -23.18 -2.42 -5.67
C GLY A 497 -22.01 -1.64 -6.28
N ILE A 498 -20.76 -2.00 -5.98
CA ILE A 498 -19.56 -1.40 -6.59
C ILE A 498 -19.23 -2.13 -7.90
N ALA A 499 -19.12 -1.37 -9.00
CA ALA A 499 -18.75 -1.90 -10.30
C ALA A 499 -17.32 -2.43 -10.30
N ARG A 500 -17.16 -3.67 -10.79
CA ARG A 500 -15.85 -4.31 -10.98
C ARG A 500 -15.18 -3.82 -12.25
N LYS A 501 -13.87 -4.04 -12.33
CA LYS A 501 -13.06 -3.68 -13.48
C LYS A 501 -12.27 -4.87 -14.03
N LYS A 502 -11.90 -4.77 -15.32
CA LYS A 502 -10.82 -5.55 -15.96
C LYS A 502 -9.54 -4.69 -15.91
N ARG A 503 -8.37 -5.33 -15.79
CA ARG A 503 -7.06 -4.69 -15.78
C ARG A 503 -6.16 -5.30 -16.83
N VAL A 504 -5.45 -4.46 -17.57
CA VAL A 504 -4.22 -4.86 -18.29
C VAL A 504 -3.04 -4.29 -17.51
N LEU A 505 -2.09 -5.14 -17.10
CA LEU A 505 -0.85 -4.72 -16.44
C LEU A 505 0.32 -4.90 -17.41
N ILE A 506 1.06 -3.83 -17.68
CA ILE A 506 2.32 -3.85 -18.41
C ILE A 506 3.45 -3.65 -17.39
N ALA A 507 4.32 -4.64 -17.26
CA ALA A 507 5.50 -4.59 -16.41
C ALA A 507 6.75 -4.61 -17.29
N LEU A 508 7.55 -3.56 -17.25
CA LEU A 508 8.83 -3.46 -17.94
C LEU A 508 9.99 -3.68 -16.96
N ALA A 509 11.04 -4.34 -17.45
CA ALA A 509 12.32 -4.41 -16.77
C ALA A 509 12.91 -3.00 -16.55
N PRO A 510 13.82 -2.81 -15.58
CA PRO A 510 14.60 -1.58 -15.46
C PRO A 510 15.24 -1.17 -16.78
N SER A 511 15.37 0.14 -17.03
CA SER A 511 16.11 0.63 -18.21
C SER A 511 17.62 0.59 -17.99
N CYS A 512 18.05 0.53 -16.73
CA CYS A 512 19.42 0.36 -16.30
C CYS A 512 19.49 -0.88 -15.40
N MET A 513 19.95 -1.99 -15.96
CA MET A 513 20.14 -3.22 -15.20
C MET A 513 21.43 -3.11 -14.37
N PRO A 514 21.43 -3.56 -13.10
CA PRO A 514 22.67 -3.68 -12.33
C PRO A 514 23.68 -4.55 -13.07
N ALA A 515 24.97 -4.21 -13.02
CA ALA A 515 26.03 -4.94 -13.73
C ALA A 515 26.11 -6.45 -13.37
N ALA A 516 25.64 -6.82 -12.18
CA ALA A 516 25.55 -8.22 -11.73
C ALA A 516 24.45 -9.03 -12.46
N VAL A 517 23.47 -8.36 -13.07
CA VAL A 517 22.37 -8.99 -13.81
C VAL A 517 22.68 -8.92 -15.30
N ALA A 518 23.19 -10.01 -15.87
CA ALA A 518 23.53 -10.14 -17.29
C ALA A 518 22.27 -10.27 -18.17
N ARG A 519 21.40 -9.25 -18.17
CA ARG A 519 20.19 -9.16 -18.99
C ARG A 519 20.03 -7.75 -19.54
N PRO A 520 19.47 -7.57 -20.75
CA PRO A 520 19.18 -6.23 -21.25
C PRO A 520 18.06 -5.58 -20.44
N GLY A 521 18.16 -4.27 -20.27
CA GLY A 521 17.08 -3.46 -19.73
C GLY A 521 16.01 -3.16 -20.77
N ALA A 522 14.84 -2.72 -20.32
CA ALA A 522 13.83 -2.22 -21.24
C ALA A 522 14.31 -0.91 -21.90
N PRO A 523 14.10 -0.71 -23.21
CA PRO A 523 14.44 0.54 -23.89
C PRO A 523 13.88 1.77 -23.16
N SER A 524 14.76 2.67 -22.71
CA SER A 524 14.34 3.99 -22.21
C SER A 524 13.88 4.88 -23.36
N GLY A 525 12.91 5.75 -23.12
CA GLY A 525 12.40 6.67 -24.13
C GLY A 525 10.88 6.77 -24.12
N LEU A 526 10.33 7.31 -25.21
CA LEU A 526 8.88 7.42 -25.36
C LEU A 526 8.32 6.12 -25.94
N TRP A 527 7.59 5.39 -25.12
CA TRP A 527 6.72 4.32 -25.56
C TRP A 527 5.35 4.90 -25.92
N THR A 528 4.68 4.31 -26.90
CA THR A 528 3.26 4.56 -27.14
C THR A 528 2.50 3.29 -26.80
N VAL A 529 1.57 3.40 -25.85
CA VAL A 529 0.64 2.32 -25.49
C VAL A 529 -0.74 2.75 -25.93
N GLU A 530 -1.41 1.93 -26.74
CA GLU A 530 -2.78 2.19 -27.16
C GLU A 530 -3.67 1.02 -26.78
N LEU A 531 -4.70 1.31 -25.98
CA LEU A 531 -5.72 0.35 -25.61
C LEU A 531 -7.04 0.76 -26.26
N ARG A 532 -7.69 -0.17 -26.93
CA ARG A 532 -9.03 0.01 -27.48
C ARG A 532 -9.98 -0.99 -26.83
N ALA A 533 -11.15 -0.52 -26.45
CA ALA A 533 -12.22 -1.38 -25.96
C ALA A 533 -13.58 -0.74 -26.23
N ARG A 534 -14.60 -1.57 -26.41
CA ARG A 534 -16.00 -1.13 -26.43
C ARG A 534 -16.49 -0.96 -25.00
N ILE A 535 -16.86 0.28 -24.68
CA ILE A 535 -17.39 0.67 -23.37
C ILE A 535 -18.65 1.54 -23.55
N SER A 536 -19.48 1.58 -22.52
CA SER A 536 -20.73 2.34 -22.53
C SER A 536 -20.49 3.83 -22.34
N GLU A 537 -21.49 4.65 -22.65
CA GLU A 537 -21.50 6.07 -22.31
C GLU A 537 -21.21 6.29 -20.82
N GLY A 538 -20.31 7.24 -20.52
CA GLY A 538 -20.00 7.64 -19.14
C GLY A 538 -19.03 6.71 -18.41
N GLU A 539 -18.79 5.51 -18.93
CA GLU A 539 -17.73 4.62 -18.48
C GLU A 539 -16.35 5.12 -18.94
N ARG A 540 -15.28 4.67 -18.28
CA ARG A 540 -13.92 5.15 -18.54
C ARG A 540 -12.93 4.02 -18.74
N ILE A 541 -11.98 4.25 -19.64
CA ILE A 541 -10.69 3.57 -19.61
C ILE A 541 -9.75 4.49 -18.83
N GLU A 542 -9.14 3.98 -17.78
CA GLU A 542 -8.23 4.69 -16.90
C GLU A 542 -6.86 4.03 -16.91
N ALA A 543 -5.80 4.80 -16.68
CA ALA A 543 -4.44 4.28 -16.64
C ALA A 543 -3.63 4.89 -15.51
N TRP A 544 -2.94 4.05 -14.74
CA TRP A 544 -2.04 4.45 -13.67
C TRP A 544 -0.63 3.89 -13.86
N ILE A 545 0.36 4.76 -13.71
CA ILE A 545 1.76 4.36 -13.56
C ILE A 545 2.01 4.13 -12.07
N GLN A 546 2.47 2.93 -11.72
CA GLN A 546 2.83 2.64 -10.33
C GLN A 546 4.09 3.41 -9.92
N ARG A 547 4.25 3.58 -8.61
CA ARG A 547 5.37 4.31 -8.05
C ARG A 547 6.67 3.52 -8.14
N ASP A 548 7.74 4.15 -8.59
CA ASP A 548 9.07 3.54 -8.71
C ASP A 548 10.21 4.45 -8.16
N ASP A 549 9.89 5.68 -7.73
CA ASP A 549 10.85 6.64 -7.14
C ASP A 549 11.27 6.26 -5.72
N ALA A 550 12.49 6.62 -5.33
CA ALA A 550 13.04 6.29 -4.03
C ALA A 550 12.20 6.86 -2.85
N PRO A 551 11.83 6.05 -1.85
CA PRO A 551 11.28 6.56 -0.59
C PRO A 551 12.28 7.45 0.16
N LEU A 552 11.76 8.26 1.08
CA LEU A 552 12.57 9.11 1.96
C LEU A 552 13.63 8.27 2.70
N GLY A 553 14.89 8.70 2.62
CA GLY A 553 16.00 8.03 3.30
C GLY A 553 16.64 6.88 2.50
N TYR A 554 16.04 6.43 1.41
CA TYR A 554 16.58 5.34 0.58
C TYR A 554 17.42 5.86 -0.59
N ARG A 555 18.49 5.12 -0.95
CA ARG A 555 19.46 5.51 -2.00
C ARG A 555 19.20 4.89 -3.38
N ARG A 556 18.04 4.29 -3.63
CA ARG A 556 17.75 3.60 -4.91
C ARG A 556 17.70 4.59 -6.08
N GLN A 557 18.26 4.24 -7.23
CA GLN A 557 18.23 5.08 -8.45
C GLN A 557 16.94 4.90 -9.28
N GLY A 558 15.80 4.64 -8.63
CA GLY A 558 14.51 4.56 -9.31
C GLY A 558 14.14 5.91 -9.90
N ARG A 559 13.71 5.96 -11.16
CA ARG A 559 13.38 7.20 -11.88
C ARG A 559 11.98 7.13 -12.46
N GLN A 560 11.06 7.83 -11.79
CA GLN A 560 9.66 7.88 -12.16
C GLN A 560 9.37 8.09 -13.64
N SER A 561 8.85 7.02 -14.26
CA SER A 561 8.16 7.14 -15.54
C SER A 561 6.86 7.93 -15.41
N TYR A 562 6.48 8.58 -16.49
CA TYR A 562 5.33 9.48 -16.52
C TYR A 562 4.70 9.49 -17.91
N PHE A 563 3.45 9.95 -17.99
CA PHE A 563 2.83 10.27 -19.27
C PHE A 563 3.31 11.63 -19.78
N ASP A 564 3.80 11.66 -21.02
CA ASP A 564 4.42 12.81 -21.69
C ASP A 564 3.51 13.37 -22.79
N ASP A 565 2.25 13.64 -22.43
CA ASP A 565 1.26 14.21 -23.34
C ASP A 565 1.60 15.68 -23.66
N PRO A 566 1.83 16.04 -24.93
CA PRO A 566 2.10 17.43 -25.33
C PRO A 566 0.99 18.42 -24.96
N ALA A 567 -0.25 17.95 -24.79
CA ALA A 567 -1.37 18.79 -24.37
C ALA A 567 -1.39 19.06 -22.85
N TYR A 568 -0.57 18.35 -22.05
CA TYR A 568 -0.52 18.53 -20.61
C TYR A 568 0.19 19.84 -20.22
N GLN A 569 -0.58 20.77 -19.66
CA GLN A 569 -0.06 22.05 -19.19
C GLN A 569 0.60 21.89 -17.81
N ARG A 570 1.92 22.12 -17.74
CA ARG A 570 2.68 22.06 -16.47
C ARG A 570 2.61 23.35 -15.66
N TRP A 571 2.51 24.48 -16.35
CA TRP A 571 2.55 25.81 -15.77
C TRP A 571 1.23 26.54 -16.04
N ASP A 572 0.77 27.31 -15.05
CA ASP A 572 -0.34 28.23 -15.23
C ASP A 572 0.11 29.54 -15.91
N ALA A 573 -0.85 30.42 -16.21
CA ALA A 573 -0.60 31.71 -16.87
C ALA A 573 0.33 32.64 -16.07
N MET A 574 0.53 32.40 -14.78
CA MET A 574 1.37 33.18 -13.88
C MET A 574 2.76 32.56 -13.68
N GLY A 575 3.06 31.45 -14.37
CA GLY A 575 4.31 30.71 -14.20
C GLY A 575 4.34 29.84 -12.93
N GLY A 576 3.22 29.71 -12.22
CA GLY A 576 3.04 28.76 -11.13
C GLY A 576 2.82 27.34 -11.65
N VAL A 577 3.02 26.34 -10.79
CA VAL A 577 2.71 24.95 -11.16
C VAL A 577 1.20 24.81 -11.29
N ALA A 578 0.73 24.37 -12.46
CA ALA A 578 -0.69 24.11 -12.66
C ALA A 578 -1.12 22.92 -11.80
N VAL A 579 -2.15 23.11 -10.97
CA VAL A 579 -2.69 22.10 -10.05
C VAL A 579 -4.12 21.65 -10.39
N TYR A 580 -4.65 22.15 -11.51
CA TYR A 580 -5.97 21.78 -12.04
C TYR A 580 -5.82 21.27 -13.47
N ASP A 581 -6.72 20.38 -13.87
CA ASP A 581 -6.78 19.89 -15.24
C ASP A 581 -7.32 20.96 -16.19
N SER A 582 -6.75 21.00 -17.39
CA SER A 582 -7.09 21.96 -18.43
C SER A 582 -6.76 21.40 -19.81
N GLY A 583 -7.41 21.96 -20.84
CA GLY A 583 -7.20 21.54 -22.22
C GLY A 583 -7.70 20.12 -22.52
N SER A 584 -7.17 19.55 -23.60
CA SER A 584 -7.60 18.26 -24.15
C SER A 584 -6.68 17.08 -23.76
N SER A 585 -5.75 17.28 -22.82
CA SER A 585 -4.83 16.26 -22.35
C SER A 585 -5.59 15.04 -21.83
N VAL A 586 -5.17 13.83 -22.24
CA VAL A 586 -5.68 12.58 -21.65
C VAL A 586 -5.09 12.34 -20.27
N VAL A 587 -3.91 12.91 -20.00
CA VAL A 587 -3.26 12.90 -18.69
C VAL A 587 -4.03 13.83 -17.76
N LYS A 588 -4.47 13.31 -16.61
CA LYS A 588 -5.26 14.03 -15.60
C LYS A 588 -4.54 14.05 -14.26
N ARG A 589 -4.80 15.11 -13.51
CA ARG A 589 -4.43 15.26 -12.10
C ARG A 589 -5.51 14.67 -11.20
N GLU A 590 -6.78 14.89 -11.55
CA GLU A 590 -7.88 14.16 -10.94
C GLU A 590 -7.70 12.66 -11.21
N GLY A 591 -8.04 11.81 -10.22
CA GLY A 591 -7.79 10.37 -10.25
C GLY A 591 -6.42 9.94 -9.69
N SER A 592 -5.63 10.87 -9.16
CA SER A 592 -4.32 10.60 -8.54
C SER A 592 -4.36 10.16 -7.08
N LEU A 593 -5.56 9.92 -6.53
CA LEU A 593 -5.76 9.44 -5.17
C LEU A 593 -4.96 8.15 -4.92
N ASN A 594 -4.48 7.97 -3.70
CA ASN A 594 -3.90 6.74 -3.21
C ASN A 594 -4.83 5.54 -3.49
N GLY A 595 -4.34 4.50 -4.17
CA GLY A 595 -5.14 3.40 -4.67
C GLY A 595 -5.67 2.42 -3.62
N ILE A 596 -5.30 2.63 -2.37
CA ILE A 596 -5.85 1.93 -1.19
C ILE A 596 -6.66 2.89 -0.28
N ALA A 597 -6.95 4.11 -0.74
CA ALA A 597 -7.69 5.12 0.02
C ALA A 597 -9.16 5.24 -0.43
N THR A 598 -9.76 4.12 -0.81
CA THR A 598 -11.17 4.01 -1.22
C THR A 598 -11.95 2.94 -0.44
N GLY A 599 -11.29 2.21 0.47
CA GLY A 599 -11.89 1.23 1.38
C GLY A 599 -12.90 1.86 2.35
N ARG A 600 -13.74 1.05 2.99
CA ARG A 600 -14.92 1.55 3.73
C ARG A 600 -14.61 1.93 5.18
N ALA A 601 -13.78 1.15 5.87
CA ALA A 601 -13.45 1.36 7.27
C ALA A 601 -12.36 2.43 7.46
N SER A 602 -11.62 2.78 6.41
CA SER A 602 -10.53 3.74 6.49
C SER A 602 -11.03 5.21 6.40
N LYS A 603 -10.37 6.09 7.16
CA LYS A 603 -10.47 7.56 7.06
C LYS A 603 -9.32 8.10 6.24
N VAL A 604 -9.62 8.85 5.20
CA VAL A 604 -8.63 9.34 4.24
C VAL A 604 -8.37 10.83 4.47
N VAL A 605 -7.09 11.19 4.60
CA VAL A 605 -6.68 12.54 5.00
C VAL A 605 -5.86 13.23 3.91
N GLY A 606 -6.37 14.37 3.44
CA GLY A 606 -5.72 15.25 2.47
C GLY A 606 -4.73 16.24 3.11
N PRO A 607 -3.55 16.49 2.50
CA PRO A 607 -2.60 17.47 3.00
C PRO A 607 -2.98 18.89 2.56
N SER A 608 -3.25 19.73 3.55
CA SER A 608 -3.48 21.16 3.38
C SER A 608 -2.22 21.98 3.68
N THR A 609 -2.20 23.23 3.23
CA THR A 609 -1.15 24.21 3.55
C THR A 609 -1.77 25.44 4.18
N THR A 610 -1.18 25.90 5.27
CA THR A 610 -1.61 27.12 5.95
C THR A 610 -1.09 28.35 5.19
N ARG A 611 -1.98 29.25 4.74
CA ARG A 611 -1.55 30.51 4.11
C ARG A 611 -1.22 31.53 5.19
N ASP A 612 -0.09 32.24 5.05
CA ASP A 612 0.20 33.40 5.88
C ASP A 612 -0.74 34.56 5.47
N GLU A 613 -1.58 35.02 6.39
CA GLU A 613 -2.50 36.14 6.19
C GLU A 613 -1.79 37.43 5.73
N ARG A 614 -0.49 37.60 6.03
CA ARG A 614 0.30 38.75 5.59
C ARG A 614 0.56 38.74 4.08
N LEU A 615 0.76 37.56 3.48
CA LEU A 615 0.88 37.42 2.02
C LEU A 615 -0.46 37.72 1.33
N ALA A 616 -1.58 37.25 1.90
CA ALA A 616 -2.92 37.52 1.38
C ALA A 616 -3.25 39.03 1.35
N LYS A 617 -2.82 39.79 2.38
CA LYS A 617 -2.94 41.25 2.43
C LYS A 617 -2.02 41.98 1.44
N GLY A 618 -0.82 41.43 1.18
CA GLY A 618 0.12 42.00 0.20
C GLY A 618 -0.34 41.87 -1.25
N PHE A 619 -1.05 40.78 -1.59
CA PHE A 619 -1.54 40.55 -2.96
C PHE A 619 -2.75 41.40 -3.35
N ALA A 620 -3.53 41.91 -2.38
CA ALA A 620 -4.59 42.88 -2.68
C ALA A 620 -4.05 44.20 -3.31
N ALA A 621 -2.75 44.49 -3.13
CA ALA A 621 -2.10 45.65 -3.74
C ALA A 621 -1.69 45.46 -5.21
N LEU A 622 -1.82 44.25 -5.78
CA LEU A 622 -1.42 43.93 -7.16
C LEU A 622 -2.54 44.08 -8.21
N GLY A 623 -3.78 44.40 -7.79
CA GLY A 623 -4.91 44.66 -8.69
C GLY A 623 -5.42 43.43 -9.47
N ASP A 624 -6.45 43.65 -10.29
CA ASP A 624 -6.95 42.65 -11.24
C ASP A 624 -5.96 42.52 -12.40
N LEU A 625 -5.34 41.34 -12.53
CA LEU A 625 -4.45 41.05 -13.64
C LEU A 625 -5.28 40.74 -14.90
N PRO A 626 -5.17 41.54 -15.97
CA PRO A 626 -5.91 41.29 -17.20
C PRO A 626 -5.36 40.05 -17.91
N GLY A 627 -6.20 39.03 -18.10
CA GLY A 627 -5.91 37.88 -18.97
C GLY A 627 -5.96 36.49 -18.33
N ALA A 628 -6.28 36.36 -17.03
CA ALA A 628 -6.41 35.06 -16.36
C ALA A 628 -7.90 34.71 -16.12
N PRO A 629 -8.60 34.08 -17.08
CA PRO A 629 -9.95 33.56 -16.81
C PRO A 629 -9.87 32.55 -15.64
N GLY A 630 -10.50 32.89 -14.51
CA GLY A 630 -10.51 32.08 -13.29
C GLY A 630 -9.72 32.65 -12.09
N TYR A 631 -9.06 33.80 -12.22
CA TYR A 631 -8.41 34.44 -11.08
C TYR A 631 -9.43 35.23 -10.24
N ALA A 632 -9.81 34.69 -9.09
CA ALA A 632 -10.48 35.46 -8.04
C ALA A 632 -9.40 36.17 -7.19
N PRO A 633 -9.61 37.44 -6.78
CA PRO A 633 -8.68 38.13 -5.89
C PRO A 633 -8.39 37.29 -4.63
N LEU A 634 -7.11 37.23 -4.23
CA LEU A 634 -6.62 36.47 -3.07
C LEU A 634 -7.35 36.76 -1.74
N ALA A 635 -8.08 37.88 -1.65
CA ALA A 635 -8.92 38.24 -0.52
C ALA A 635 -10.16 37.35 -0.31
N GLY A 636 -10.57 36.56 -1.32
CA GLY A 636 -11.75 35.68 -1.25
C GLY A 636 -11.46 34.20 -0.96
N HIS A 637 -10.18 33.79 -0.92
CA HIS A 637 -9.82 32.38 -0.73
C HIS A 637 -9.66 32.00 0.75
N PRO A 638 -10.02 30.76 1.13
CA PRO A 638 -9.90 30.28 2.50
C PRO A 638 -8.45 30.34 3.02
N PRO A 639 -8.25 30.49 4.35
CA PRO A 639 -6.92 30.59 4.99
C PRO A 639 -6.06 29.33 4.85
N ARG A 640 -6.61 28.26 4.28
CA ARG A 640 -5.89 27.05 3.92
C ARG A 640 -6.15 26.73 2.45
N ALA A 641 -5.20 26.02 1.84
CA ALA A 641 -5.35 25.51 0.49
C ALA A 641 -4.85 24.06 0.40
N ALA A 642 -5.22 23.33 -0.65
CA ALA A 642 -4.62 22.03 -0.92
C ALA A 642 -3.13 22.21 -1.24
N ALA A 643 -2.26 21.39 -0.63
CA ALA A 643 -0.84 21.42 -0.96
C ALA A 643 -0.64 21.11 -2.44
N PRO A 644 0.28 21.77 -3.18
CA PRO A 644 0.38 21.60 -4.63
C PRO A 644 0.54 20.15 -5.10
N TYR A 645 1.12 19.28 -4.27
CA TYR A 645 1.29 17.85 -4.52
C TYR A 645 0.08 16.98 -4.10
N ALA A 646 -0.87 17.53 -3.32
CA ALA A 646 -2.01 16.80 -2.76
C ALA A 646 -2.82 16.12 -3.86
N ALA A 647 -2.91 14.79 -3.81
CA ALA A 647 -3.69 13.99 -4.74
C ALA A 647 -5.16 14.41 -4.81
N ALA A 648 -5.81 14.08 -5.92
CA ALA A 648 -7.19 14.43 -6.20
C ALA A 648 -8.00 13.18 -6.58
N ALA A 649 -9.15 12.98 -5.94
CA ALA A 649 -10.14 12.00 -6.35
C ALA A 649 -10.91 12.50 -7.59
N THR A 650 -11.35 11.58 -8.46
CA THR A 650 -12.34 11.86 -9.52
C THR A 650 -13.56 10.98 -9.30
N ALA A 651 -14.77 11.46 -9.61
CA ALA A 651 -15.96 10.60 -9.48
C ALA A 651 -15.83 9.40 -10.45
N PRO A 652 -16.16 8.16 -10.01
CA PRO A 652 -16.86 7.79 -8.78
C PRO A 652 -15.96 7.48 -7.56
N MET A 653 -14.66 7.73 -7.61
CA MET A 653 -13.76 7.50 -6.46
C MET A 653 -14.25 8.25 -5.23
N ARG A 654 -14.09 7.60 -4.07
CA ARG A 654 -14.34 8.23 -2.77
C ARG A 654 -13.37 9.40 -2.59
N LYS A 655 -13.88 10.56 -2.20
CA LYS A 655 -13.07 11.74 -1.87
C LYS A 655 -12.42 11.56 -0.49
N PRO A 656 -11.32 12.28 -0.17
CA PRO A 656 -10.81 12.34 1.19
C PRO A 656 -11.92 12.74 2.18
N ASP A 657 -11.90 12.17 3.37
CA ASP A 657 -12.88 12.46 4.41
C ASP A 657 -12.57 13.77 5.13
N HIS A 658 -11.27 13.96 5.37
CA HIS A 658 -10.75 15.06 6.17
C HIS A 658 -9.46 15.62 5.57
N SER A 659 -9.03 16.77 6.09
CA SER A 659 -7.70 17.32 5.84
C SER A 659 -7.03 17.81 7.11
N ALA A 660 -5.71 17.76 7.09
CA ALA A 660 -4.84 18.29 8.13
C ALA A 660 -3.67 19.05 7.48
N GLU A 661 -2.88 19.77 8.27
CA GLU A 661 -1.72 20.50 7.76
C GLU A 661 -0.67 19.48 7.27
N GLY A 662 -0.39 19.44 5.97
CA GLY A 662 0.65 18.58 5.39
C GLY A 662 1.89 19.35 4.95
N ASP A 663 1.78 20.68 4.85
CA ASP A 663 2.88 21.59 4.56
C ASP A 663 2.61 22.95 5.23
N ARG A 664 3.65 23.68 5.61
CA ARG A 664 3.49 25.04 6.15
C ARG A 664 3.35 26.08 5.04
N SER A 665 4.26 26.09 4.07
CA SER A 665 4.22 27.01 2.93
C SER A 665 5.22 26.62 1.85
N ALA A 666 5.07 27.20 0.65
CA ALA A 666 6.01 26.99 -0.45
C ALA A 666 7.45 27.45 -0.15
N VAL A 667 7.64 28.39 0.78
CA VAL A 667 8.97 28.97 1.13
C VAL A 667 9.55 28.39 2.42
N CYS A 668 8.72 27.82 3.30
CA CYS A 668 9.13 27.22 4.57
C CYS A 668 8.53 25.81 4.71
N PRO A 669 8.87 24.86 3.84
CA PRO A 669 8.12 23.62 3.68
C PRO A 669 8.20 22.68 4.89
N GLY A 670 7.20 21.81 4.99
CA GLY A 670 7.04 20.75 5.97
C GLY A 670 6.36 21.17 7.27
N VAL A 671 5.87 20.21 8.05
CA VAL A 671 5.42 20.34 9.43
C VAL A 671 6.56 19.88 10.34
N ILE A 672 6.76 20.55 11.48
CA ILE A 672 7.79 20.13 12.44
C ILE A 672 7.28 18.93 13.24
N GLY A 673 8.03 17.84 13.22
CA GLY A 673 7.86 16.67 14.08
C GLY A 673 9.20 16.24 14.67
N ALA A 674 9.24 15.08 15.31
CA ALA A 674 10.49 14.50 15.78
C ALA A 674 11.45 14.20 14.60
N GLY A 675 12.75 14.37 14.83
CA GLY A 675 13.76 13.71 14.00
C GLY A 675 13.91 12.24 14.41
N ALA A 676 14.89 11.53 13.86
CA ALA A 676 15.05 10.11 14.21
C ALA A 676 15.61 9.91 15.64
N ALA A 677 16.49 10.81 16.06
CA ALA A 677 17.11 10.79 17.39
C ALA A 677 16.36 11.69 18.37
N SER A 678 16.27 11.22 19.62
CA SER A 678 15.70 11.99 20.74
C SER A 678 16.30 13.40 20.85
N GLY A 679 15.46 14.39 21.15
CA GLY A 679 15.86 15.81 21.25
C GLY A 679 16.04 16.53 19.91
N SER A 680 15.88 15.86 18.76
CA SER A 680 15.91 16.49 17.44
C SER A 680 14.51 16.74 16.88
N ARG A 681 14.37 17.80 16.08
CA ARG A 681 13.13 18.14 15.35
C ARG A 681 13.46 18.41 13.90
N MET A 682 12.62 17.92 13.00
CA MET A 682 12.83 18.02 11.55
C MET A 682 11.53 18.41 10.86
N PRO A 683 11.58 19.23 9.79
CA PRO A 683 10.43 19.43 8.92
C PRO A 683 10.25 18.25 7.95
N MET A 684 9.01 17.81 7.75
CA MET A 684 8.63 16.89 6.67
C MET A 684 7.30 17.33 6.07
N ASN A 685 7.12 17.20 4.76
CA ASN A 685 5.85 17.46 4.09
C ASN A 685 5.25 16.19 3.49
N GLY A 686 3.94 16.22 3.27
CA GLY A 686 3.21 15.14 2.60
C GLY A 686 1.86 14.82 3.22
N SER A 687 1.08 14.01 2.53
CA SER A 687 -0.11 13.38 3.09
C SER A 687 0.22 12.44 4.27
N SER A 688 1.42 11.84 4.29
CA SER A 688 1.95 11.06 5.42
C SER A 688 2.22 11.89 6.68
N VAL A 689 2.22 13.22 6.57
CA VAL A 689 2.32 14.16 7.69
C VAL A 689 0.93 14.62 8.16
N ALA A 690 -0.01 14.72 7.23
CA ALA A 690 -1.39 15.11 7.51
C ALA A 690 -2.18 13.98 8.21
N ALA A 691 -2.08 12.74 7.71
CA ALA A 691 -2.76 11.57 8.26
C ALA A 691 -2.51 11.36 9.77
N PRO A 692 -1.27 11.34 10.28
CA PRO A 692 -1.04 11.11 11.71
C PRO A 692 -1.58 12.22 12.60
N GLN A 693 -1.67 13.47 12.13
CA GLN A 693 -2.32 14.54 12.91
C GLN A 693 -3.83 14.30 13.07
N TYR A 694 -4.48 13.72 12.07
CA TYR A 694 -5.87 13.28 12.19
C TYR A 694 -6.02 12.06 13.10
N ALA A 695 -5.08 11.12 13.04
CA ALA A 695 -5.02 10.01 14.00
C ALA A 695 -4.88 10.54 15.45
N ARG A 696 -4.02 11.54 15.69
CA ARG A 696 -3.91 12.20 16.99
C ARG A 696 -5.21 12.89 17.41
N TYR A 697 -5.90 13.54 16.48
CA TYR A 697 -7.21 14.15 16.76
C TYR A 697 -8.22 13.10 17.24
N LEU A 698 -8.36 11.98 16.54
CA LEU A 698 -9.25 10.88 16.93
C LEU A 698 -8.87 10.32 18.31
N ALA A 699 -7.57 10.07 18.53
CA ALA A 699 -7.09 9.60 19.82
C ALA A 699 -7.42 10.60 20.94
N ASN A 700 -7.17 11.90 20.75
CA ASN A 700 -7.54 12.92 21.72
C ASN A 700 -9.05 12.99 21.98
N THR A 701 -9.90 12.70 21.00
CA THR A 701 -11.35 12.57 21.22
C THR A 701 -11.65 11.43 22.18
N TYR A 702 -11.05 10.26 22.00
CA TYR A 702 -11.23 9.10 22.90
C TYR A 702 -10.59 9.27 24.28
N LEU A 703 -9.55 10.11 24.39
CA LEU A 703 -8.95 10.52 25.67
C LEU A 703 -9.83 11.52 26.45
N GLY A 704 -10.91 12.07 25.85
CA GLY A 704 -11.66 13.18 26.43
C GLY A 704 -10.91 14.53 26.38
N LEU A 705 -9.83 14.60 25.60
CA LEU A 705 -9.00 15.78 25.35
C LEU A 705 -9.36 16.48 24.04
N ALA A 706 -10.61 16.31 23.59
CA ALA A 706 -11.07 16.67 22.25
C ALA A 706 -10.68 18.13 21.90
N PRO A 707 -9.81 18.36 20.90
CA PRO A 707 -9.59 19.69 20.37
C PRO A 707 -10.87 20.20 19.71
N PRO A 708 -10.95 21.48 19.30
CA PRO A 708 -11.99 21.92 18.37
C PRO A 708 -12.03 20.97 17.16
N GLY A 709 -13.21 20.41 16.90
CA GLY A 709 -13.37 19.38 15.88
C GLY A 709 -13.13 19.89 14.46
N PRO A 710 -13.02 18.99 13.46
CA PRO A 710 -12.95 19.37 12.06
C PRO A 710 -14.11 20.28 11.70
N ALA A 711 -13.81 21.50 11.25
CA ALA A 711 -14.82 22.42 10.80
C ALA A 711 -15.14 22.15 9.32
N LEU A 712 -16.37 22.48 8.92
CA LEU A 712 -16.69 22.59 7.51
C LEU A 712 -15.79 23.66 6.88
N TRP A 713 -15.23 23.31 5.74
CA TRP A 713 -14.42 24.25 5.00
C TRP A 713 -15.27 25.41 4.44
N PRO A 714 -14.86 26.69 4.58
CA PRO A 714 -15.65 27.82 4.05
C PRO A 714 -15.89 27.74 2.54
N ALA A 715 -14.98 27.11 1.78
CA ALA A 715 -15.10 26.88 0.34
C ALA A 715 -15.51 25.44 -0.01
N ALA A 716 -16.29 24.75 0.84
CA ALA A 716 -16.78 23.39 0.58
C ALA A 716 -17.67 23.29 -0.69
N ASN A 717 -17.96 24.41 -1.34
CA ASN A 717 -18.61 24.53 -2.65
C ASN A 717 -17.63 24.41 -3.84
N GLU A 718 -16.31 24.50 -3.64
CA GLU A 718 -15.30 24.29 -4.68
C GLU A 718 -15.03 22.78 -4.86
N THR A 719 -15.73 22.16 -5.82
CA THR A 719 -15.69 20.69 -6.02
C THR A 719 -14.28 20.14 -6.23
N GLN A 720 -13.41 20.88 -6.93
CA GLN A 720 -12.00 20.52 -7.17
C GLN A 720 -11.16 20.58 -5.89
N HIS A 721 -11.51 21.45 -4.95
CA HIS A 721 -10.82 21.54 -3.66
C HIS A 721 -11.21 20.38 -2.74
N VAL A 722 -12.51 20.09 -2.68
CA VAL A 722 -13.07 18.98 -1.90
C VAL A 722 -12.54 17.64 -2.41
N ALA A 723 -12.29 17.50 -3.71
CA ALA A 723 -11.64 16.32 -4.29
C ALA A 723 -10.24 16.02 -3.71
N ARG A 724 -9.57 17.02 -3.12
CA ARG A 724 -8.20 16.93 -2.59
C ARG A 724 -8.12 16.94 -1.08
N LEU A 725 -8.99 17.70 -0.42
CA LEU A 725 -8.97 17.91 1.04
C LEU A 725 -10.15 17.30 1.78
N GLY A 726 -11.17 16.82 1.07
CA GLY A 726 -12.45 16.51 1.69
C GLY A 726 -13.21 17.76 2.11
N ALA A 727 -14.39 17.55 2.72
CA ALA A 727 -15.29 18.64 3.11
C ALA A 727 -14.96 19.24 4.49
N ARG A 728 -14.11 18.57 5.28
CA ARG A 728 -13.81 18.92 6.67
C ARG A 728 -12.31 19.02 6.88
N ALA A 729 -11.87 20.05 7.62
CA ALA A 729 -10.46 20.24 7.93
C ALA A 729 -10.25 20.40 9.44
N LEU A 730 -9.20 19.80 9.97
CA LEU A 730 -8.76 20.09 11.34
C LEU A 730 -8.40 21.58 11.49
N PRO A 731 -8.59 22.21 12.64
CA PRO A 731 -8.08 23.55 12.88
C PRO A 731 -6.54 23.59 12.82
N PRO A 732 -5.91 24.76 12.57
CA PRO A 732 -4.47 24.90 12.70
C PRO A 732 -4.04 24.59 14.11
N GLN A 733 -2.97 23.80 14.27
CA GLN A 733 -2.37 23.55 15.57
C GLN A 733 -1.86 24.88 16.14
N PRO A 734 -2.26 25.29 17.36
CA PRO A 734 -1.70 26.47 18.00
C PRO A 734 -0.20 26.22 18.27
N GLY A 735 0.65 26.74 17.39
CA GLY A 735 2.10 26.47 17.42
C GLY A 735 2.73 26.32 16.03
N SER A 736 1.95 26.15 14.95
CA SER A 736 2.49 26.27 13.58
C SER A 736 2.72 27.74 13.22
N VAL A 737 3.86 28.29 13.68
CA VAL A 737 4.42 29.63 13.36
C VAL A 737 3.56 30.84 13.80
N ALA A 738 2.24 30.73 13.91
CA ALA A 738 1.36 31.81 14.36
C ALA A 738 1.35 32.00 15.89
N GLY A 739 1.60 30.92 16.65
CA GLY A 739 1.59 30.93 18.12
C GLY A 739 2.96 31.03 18.80
N GLN A 740 4.05 31.06 18.03
CA GLN A 740 5.42 31.20 18.56
C GLN A 740 6.13 32.43 17.98
N ARG A 741 5.42 33.56 17.92
CA ARG A 741 6.03 34.89 17.79
C ARG A 741 5.52 35.81 18.86
#